data_AF-A0A316ID03-F1
#
_entry.id   AF-A0A316ID03-F1
#
_cell.length_a   1.000
_cell.length_b   1.000
_cell.length_c   1.000
_cell.angle_alpha   90.00
_cell.angle_beta   90.00
_cell.angle_gamma   90.00
#
_symmetry.space_group_name_H-M   'P 1'
#
loop_
_entity.id
_entity.type
_entity.pdbx_description
1 polymer ?
#
loop_
_entity_poly.entity_id
_entity_poly.type
_entity_poly.pdbx_seq_one_letter_code
_entity_poly.pdbx_strand_id
1 'polypeptide(L)'
;MELSRRELLTRTGQAAAVATAASTLTIGTAQADPGVKLTQGTNISVSRSADGKWLAIDLVTAIWVLPAAGGTARKLTDELQDATLPSFGPGNQIAFQSYRDGNYHLHVIGLDGKGLRQLTRGRYDHREPAFSPDGKKIAFVGDRAGSYGVHVLDVASGAITQLTGAPDEAAAPQWSRDGRRIIFISGNTTVDVVSLDGKRERLVTAPTGMQLFGAAFGPGDQPSYTLMRPGQAELMLGTSAVVTGQDVFGFAPVWDGDRVLYTADGKIRWYANGSVTDIPFEATVPVRKVERHRTRNLRGGPVKGIAGPVVSSDGKIAFRALNALYLLSNGRTTKLTDGRYFDSDPDFSPDGTKLVYASDRTGAAQLWVRDLKTGEDKLFAPAPGAQTTPRFSPDGTKVAYVDHDGQVWIADAAGRRQITSTLFQPGRPTWSADGTVVALAAVKPFSRRFREGTSQILSVDLASGELKYTEPMPFRSIATRGDDGPVWSPDGKHIAFVVESVAWVVPVDAKGNFLGEPRQVTREVTDSLAWHGNDALVYLNNGRLRKSTLDGKASTIRVNLDWRKPGAPERKVVRVGAYWDGEAQDLRQNVDIVVENGCVKEVRPHHGRADVDASGLTAIPGLIDAHNHWHLRGRQWGARQGNVWLAYGITTVRSPGDPVYQMVETREALAAGTLTGPRFYATGEAIDGSRVYYNFMRPTLSKAQLDLELRRAHELGYDMIKTYVRLPVELQRAAVQRSKVPLSSHYLYPAANLGMDGMEHVGATNRLGYSHTVTRQGKAYQDVVSLFTSSSMSMTPTLFHNRALFAEDKSLATDERTRVLFPPWEYERYLADANSGGAASSAHILRNWVEFALAVHRGGGLVICGTDAPLDAPATATHMNLRAMVKYGFTPREALVTATRNPARWLGLPLGAIKPGAPADISFVEGNPLADIKAAANVRQVMVGGRVHEIADLLKPYQQAQSMSTTDTLEPLPSAQHKPWWHEPEWAEHVCCDH
;
A
#
# COMPACT_ATOMS: atom_id res chain seq x y z
N MET A 1 -25.66 -27.81 32.97
CA MET A 1 -25.31 -27.70 34.39
C MET A 1 -25.78 -26.31 34.82
N GLU A 2 -26.95 -26.24 35.45
CA GLU A 2 -27.56 -24.99 35.90
C GLU A 2 -26.92 -24.55 37.22
N LEU A 3 -26.47 -23.30 37.31
CA LEU A 3 -26.02 -22.68 38.55
C LEU A 3 -26.99 -21.54 38.90
N SER A 4 -27.41 -21.52 40.17
CA SER A 4 -28.53 -20.73 40.67
C SER A 4 -28.17 -19.26 40.96
N ARG A 5 -29.21 -18.40 40.93
CA ARG A 5 -29.22 -16.94 41.12
C ARG A 5 -28.64 -16.39 42.43
N ARG A 6 -28.07 -17.20 43.34
CA ARG A 6 -27.58 -16.75 44.66
C ARG A 6 -26.09 -16.47 44.74
N GLU A 7 -25.29 -16.81 43.72
CA GLU A 7 -23.85 -16.49 43.66
C GLU A 7 -23.51 -15.26 42.80
N LEU A 8 -24.47 -14.72 42.03
CA LEU A 8 -24.24 -13.63 41.09
C LEU A 8 -24.40 -12.21 41.69
N LEU A 9 -24.75 -12.08 42.98
CA LEU A 9 -25.17 -10.80 43.59
C LEU A 9 -24.26 -10.26 44.70
N THR A 10 -23.08 -10.83 44.94
CA THR A 10 -22.16 -10.36 45.98
C THR A 10 -20.90 -9.65 45.47
N ARG A 11 -20.75 -9.40 44.16
CA ARG A 11 -19.53 -8.75 43.62
C ARG A 11 -19.75 -7.67 42.55
N THR A 12 -20.83 -6.88 42.68
CA THR A 12 -20.94 -5.64 41.90
C THR A 12 -21.49 -4.50 42.73
N GLY A 13 -20.60 -3.56 43.06
CA GLY A 13 -20.94 -2.16 43.26
C GLY A 13 -20.94 -1.66 44.70
N GLN A 14 -19.82 -1.10 45.14
CA GLN A 14 -19.70 0.34 45.45
C GLN A 14 -18.36 0.61 46.14
N ALA A 15 -17.52 1.44 45.51
CA ALA A 15 -16.94 2.65 46.10
C ALA A 15 -15.72 3.08 45.26
N ALA A 16 -15.85 4.26 44.69
CA ALA A 16 -14.76 5.02 44.12
C ALA A 16 -13.91 5.66 45.23
N ALA A 17 -12.67 5.97 44.84
CA ALA A 17 -11.81 7.04 45.34
C ALA A 17 -10.73 6.71 46.41
N VAL A 18 -9.49 6.93 45.95
CA VAL A 18 -8.24 7.28 46.68
C VAL A 18 -7.54 6.20 47.50
N ALA A 19 -6.43 5.67 46.94
CA ALA A 19 -5.07 5.91 47.46
C ALA A 19 -4.04 4.99 46.79
N THR A 20 -3.01 5.63 46.25
CA THR A 20 -1.68 5.12 45.90
C THR A 20 -1.16 3.97 46.78
N ALA A 21 -0.92 2.80 46.18
CA ALA A 21 0.13 1.88 46.61
C ALA A 21 0.61 1.06 45.41
N ALA A 22 1.92 1.10 45.20
CA ALA A 22 2.63 0.50 44.09
C ALA A 22 2.44 -1.04 44.06
N SER A 23 1.83 -1.55 43.00
CA SER A 23 1.95 -2.96 42.63
C SER A 23 3.26 -3.14 41.88
N THR A 24 4.31 -3.45 42.61
CA THR A 24 5.53 -4.06 42.08
C THR A 24 5.18 -5.42 41.48
N LEU A 25 4.81 -5.43 40.19
CA LEU A 25 4.96 -6.59 39.35
C LEU A 25 6.45 -6.95 39.37
N THR A 26 6.78 -8.11 39.92
CA THR A 26 8.10 -8.73 39.84
C THR A 26 8.46 -8.92 38.37
N ILE A 27 9.17 -7.94 37.83
CA ILE A 27 9.92 -8.00 36.59
C ILE A 27 10.97 -9.08 36.82
N GLY A 28 10.78 -10.24 36.17
CA GLY A 28 11.90 -11.14 35.95
C GLY A 28 13.00 -10.33 35.27
N THR A 29 14.20 -10.35 35.84
CA THR A 29 15.38 -9.65 35.33
C THR A 29 15.74 -10.22 33.97
N ALA A 30 15.06 -9.75 32.93
CA ALA A 30 15.53 -9.84 31.57
C ALA A 30 16.84 -9.07 31.54
N GLN A 31 17.92 -9.80 31.27
CA GLN A 31 19.23 -9.25 30.99
C GLN A 31 19.04 -8.11 29.98
N ALA A 32 19.37 -6.88 30.39
CA ALA A 32 19.15 -5.70 29.56
C ALA A 32 19.89 -5.90 28.24
N ASP A 33 19.15 -6.02 27.14
CA ASP A 33 19.72 -6.03 25.80
C ASP A 33 20.47 -4.69 25.63
N PRO A 34 21.79 -4.69 25.38
CA PRO A 34 22.61 -3.47 25.34
C PRO A 34 22.20 -2.49 24.22
N GLY A 35 21.22 -2.84 23.38
CA GLY A 35 20.74 -2.03 22.27
C GLY A 35 21.66 -2.11 21.06
N VAL A 36 21.19 -1.60 19.93
CA VAL A 36 21.95 -1.52 18.68
C VAL A 36 22.67 -0.18 18.63
N LYS A 37 24.00 -0.23 18.53
CA LYS A 37 24.84 0.96 18.36
C LYS A 37 24.84 1.41 16.90
N LEU A 38 24.57 2.69 16.70
CA LEU A 38 24.52 3.36 15.41
C LEU A 38 25.64 4.40 15.35
N THR A 39 26.49 4.28 14.34
CA THR A 39 27.62 5.21 14.07
C THR A 39 27.60 5.77 12.65
N GLN A 40 26.61 5.36 11.88
CA GLN A 40 26.18 5.98 10.64
C GLN A 40 24.66 6.18 10.68
N GLY A 41 24.14 7.04 9.81
CA GLY A 41 22.70 7.27 9.69
C GLY A 41 22.27 7.57 8.26
N THR A 42 21.29 6.86 7.76
CA THR A 42 20.72 7.09 6.42
C THR A 42 19.81 8.32 6.43
N ASN A 43 20.12 9.34 5.60
CA ASN A 43 19.39 10.61 5.54
C ASN A 43 19.18 11.27 6.91
N ILE A 44 20.26 11.40 7.70
CA ILE A 44 20.26 12.24 8.90
C ILE A 44 20.37 13.71 8.52
N SER A 45 19.59 14.57 9.16
CA SER A 45 19.72 16.03 9.10
C SER A 45 20.52 16.54 10.29
N VAL A 46 21.05 17.76 10.19
CA VAL A 46 21.85 18.37 11.26
C VAL A 46 21.53 19.85 11.43
N SER A 47 21.47 20.30 12.67
CA SER A 47 21.41 21.70 13.07
C SER A 47 22.45 21.98 14.15
N ARG A 48 22.88 23.24 14.27
CA ARG A 48 23.95 23.68 15.18
C ARG A 48 23.48 24.79 16.11
N SER A 49 23.85 24.71 17.38
CA SER A 49 23.56 25.76 18.37
C SER A 49 24.29 27.07 18.04
N ALA A 50 23.71 28.20 18.45
CA ALA A 50 24.30 29.53 18.21
C ALA A 50 25.69 29.71 18.83
N ASP A 51 25.96 29.06 19.98
CA ASP A 51 27.27 29.06 20.63
C ASP A 51 28.27 28.07 19.99
N GLY A 52 27.82 27.30 19.00
CA GLY A 52 28.61 26.34 18.26
C GLY A 52 29.04 25.09 19.01
N LYS A 53 28.56 24.87 20.24
CA LYS A 53 28.98 23.75 21.11
C LYS A 53 28.20 22.46 20.89
N TRP A 54 26.97 22.55 20.37
CA TRP A 54 26.05 21.43 20.26
C TRP A 54 25.54 21.26 18.84
N LEU A 55 25.32 20.00 18.49
CA LEU A 55 24.60 19.59 17.29
C LEU A 55 23.31 18.89 17.70
N ALA A 56 22.30 19.05 16.87
CA ALA A 56 21.03 18.34 16.94
C ALA A 56 20.85 17.62 15.61
N ILE A 57 20.53 16.34 15.67
CA ILE A 57 20.28 15.51 14.49
C ILE A 57 18.94 14.81 14.65
N ASP A 58 18.31 14.48 13.53
CA ASP A 58 17.35 13.38 13.52
C ASP A 58 18.07 12.08 13.16
N LEU A 59 17.71 11.01 13.85
CA LEU A 59 18.19 9.67 13.56
C LEU A 59 17.09 8.71 14.01
N VAL A 60 16.66 7.85 13.08
CA VAL A 60 15.60 6.87 13.28
C VAL A 60 14.34 7.47 13.93
N THR A 61 13.83 8.58 13.37
CA THR A 61 12.58 9.26 13.79
C THR A 61 12.59 9.80 15.23
N ALA A 62 13.76 10.15 15.75
CA ALA A 62 13.94 10.84 17.02
C ALA A 62 14.96 11.97 16.90
N ILE A 63 14.82 12.99 17.74
CA ILE A 63 15.78 14.08 17.90
C ILE A 63 16.85 13.67 18.91
N TRP A 64 18.11 13.85 18.51
CA TRP A 64 19.29 13.59 19.33
C TRP A 64 20.16 14.83 19.40
N VAL A 65 20.93 14.95 20.49
CA VAL A 65 21.94 16.00 20.64
C VAL A 65 23.30 15.44 21.03
N LEU A 66 24.35 16.05 20.51
CA LEU A 66 25.73 15.65 20.74
C LEU A 66 26.67 16.86 20.74
N PRO A 67 27.87 16.77 21.34
CA PRO A 67 28.89 17.81 21.23
C PRO A 67 29.28 18.04 19.76
N ALA A 68 29.58 19.29 19.40
CA ALA A 68 30.02 19.63 18.04
C ALA A 68 31.37 19.02 17.63
N ALA A 69 32.15 18.56 18.60
CA ALA A 69 33.38 17.79 18.38
C ALA A 69 33.11 16.28 18.15
N GLY A 70 31.88 15.81 18.31
CA GLY A 70 31.49 14.41 18.23
C GLY A 70 31.42 13.71 19.60
N GLY A 71 30.97 12.44 19.57
CA GLY A 71 30.84 11.58 20.76
C GLY A 71 29.46 10.94 20.90
N THR A 72 29.11 10.55 22.13
CA THR A 72 27.82 9.90 22.42
C THR A 72 26.67 10.87 22.28
N ALA A 73 25.68 10.49 21.47
CA ALA A 73 24.45 11.25 21.27
C ALA A 73 23.43 10.94 22.37
N ARG A 74 22.75 11.98 22.88
CA ARG A 74 21.67 11.89 23.86
C ARG A 74 20.32 12.09 23.17
N LYS A 75 19.41 11.12 23.33
CA LYS A 75 18.04 11.18 22.81
C LYS A 75 17.22 12.24 23.55
N LEU A 76 16.49 13.09 22.82
CA LEU A 76 15.58 14.11 23.37
C LEU A 76 14.10 13.74 23.24
N THR A 77 13.74 13.00 22.19
CA THR A 77 12.36 12.56 21.94
C THR A 77 12.32 11.04 21.86
N ASP A 78 11.35 10.40 22.49
CA ASP A 78 11.00 9.01 22.28
C ASP A 78 10.39 8.75 20.89
N GLU A 79 10.21 7.47 20.57
CA GLU A 79 9.68 6.98 19.29
C GLU A 79 8.23 7.36 18.99
N LEU A 80 7.41 7.66 20.00
CA LEU A 80 6.00 8.02 19.80
C LEU A 80 5.85 9.43 19.26
N GLN A 81 6.85 10.29 19.50
CA GLN A 81 6.85 11.63 18.94
C GLN A 81 7.08 11.65 17.43
N ASP A 82 7.74 10.63 16.87
CA ASP A 82 8.00 10.52 15.43
C ASP A 82 8.56 11.85 14.88
N ALA A 83 9.68 12.26 15.48
CA ALA A 83 10.19 13.61 15.43
C ALA A 83 11.41 13.70 14.51
N THR A 84 11.41 14.70 13.62
CA THR A 84 12.48 14.90 12.63
C THR A 84 12.77 16.37 12.35
N LEU A 85 13.84 16.63 11.59
CA LEU A 85 14.25 17.96 11.12
C LEU A 85 14.39 18.99 12.25
N PRO A 86 15.36 18.82 13.17
CA PRO A 86 15.60 19.77 14.23
C PRO A 86 16.14 21.10 13.68
N SER A 87 15.74 22.20 14.30
CA SER A 87 16.28 23.54 14.08
C SER A 87 16.59 24.18 15.42
N PHE A 88 17.85 24.52 15.66
CA PHE A 88 18.24 25.28 16.85
C PHE A 88 17.79 26.74 16.75
N GLY A 89 17.20 27.22 17.84
CA GLY A 89 16.94 28.63 18.09
C GLY A 89 17.80 29.17 19.24
N PRO A 90 17.72 30.48 19.51
CA PRO A 90 18.36 31.10 20.67
C PRO A 90 17.93 30.45 22.00
N GLY A 91 18.79 30.56 23.03
CA GLY A 91 18.49 30.03 24.36
C GLY A 91 18.44 28.50 24.44
N ASN A 92 19.09 27.80 23.51
CA ASN A 92 19.15 26.33 23.44
C ASN A 92 17.78 25.66 23.28
N GLN A 93 16.85 26.33 22.59
CA GLN A 93 15.60 25.73 22.13
C GLN A 93 15.81 25.02 20.79
N ILE A 94 15.08 23.92 20.58
CA ILE A 94 15.11 23.14 19.35
C ILE A 94 13.68 22.99 18.85
N ALA A 95 13.39 23.54 17.68
CA ALA A 95 12.14 23.32 16.96
C ALA A 95 12.26 22.07 16.10
N PHE A 96 11.17 21.34 15.93
CA PHE A 96 11.13 20.14 15.11
C PHE A 96 9.71 19.85 14.64
N GLN A 97 9.56 19.02 13.62
CA GLN A 97 8.25 18.51 13.20
C GLN A 97 7.97 17.17 13.89
N SER A 98 6.70 16.91 14.24
CA SER A 98 6.27 15.69 14.92
C SER A 98 4.96 15.21 14.33
N TYR A 99 4.84 13.90 14.08
CA TYR A 99 3.67 13.26 13.48
C TYR A 99 2.78 12.50 14.48
N ARG A 100 2.98 12.73 15.78
CA ARG A 100 2.40 11.92 16.86
C ARG A 100 0.87 11.77 16.84
N ASP A 101 0.14 12.73 16.29
CA ASP A 101 -1.34 12.79 16.26
C ASP A 101 -1.93 12.58 14.85
N GLY A 102 -1.11 12.20 13.87
CA GLY A 102 -1.55 11.86 12.52
C GLY A 102 -1.59 13.03 11.54
N ASN A 103 -1.02 14.19 11.88
CA ASN A 103 -0.57 15.24 10.97
C ASN A 103 0.76 15.81 11.47
N TYR A 104 1.53 16.47 10.60
CA TYR A 104 2.76 17.11 11.06
C TYR A 104 2.48 18.44 11.75
N HIS A 105 3.03 18.59 12.95
CA HIS A 105 2.94 19.81 13.72
C HIS A 105 4.29 20.23 14.29
N LEU A 106 4.48 21.55 14.38
CA LEU A 106 5.69 22.13 14.93
C LEU A 106 5.68 22.04 16.45
N HIS A 107 6.81 21.61 17.00
CA HIS A 107 7.05 21.51 18.42
C HIS A 107 8.37 22.18 18.77
N VAL A 108 8.54 22.54 20.05
CA VAL A 108 9.79 23.03 20.60
C VAL A 108 10.14 22.26 21.87
N ILE A 109 11.44 22.01 22.10
CA ILE A 109 11.99 21.40 23.30
C ILE A 109 13.30 22.09 23.69
N GLY A 110 13.66 22.10 24.98
CA GLY A 110 14.96 22.56 25.45
C GLY A 110 16.06 21.54 25.18
N LEU A 111 17.31 22.00 25.06
CA LEU A 111 18.50 21.14 24.94
C LEU A 111 18.62 20.14 26.09
N ASP A 112 18.10 20.45 27.27
CA ASP A 112 18.05 19.56 28.44
C ASP A 112 16.95 18.48 28.35
N GLY A 113 16.13 18.50 27.29
CA GLY A 113 14.98 17.61 27.09
C GLY A 113 13.71 18.05 27.82
N LYS A 114 13.69 19.23 28.46
CA LYS A 114 12.52 19.75 29.17
C LYS A 114 11.75 20.77 28.32
N GLY A 115 10.56 21.14 28.79
CA GLY A 115 9.77 22.22 28.19
C GLY A 115 9.17 21.88 26.82
N LEU A 116 8.90 20.59 26.53
CA LEU A 116 8.25 20.18 25.30
C LEU A 116 6.89 20.87 25.12
N ARG A 117 6.73 21.62 24.03
CA ARG A 117 5.50 22.37 23.72
C ARG A 117 5.13 22.24 22.24
N GLN A 118 3.86 21.94 21.97
CA GLN A 118 3.28 21.97 20.63
C GLN A 118 2.90 23.40 20.26
N LEU A 119 3.33 23.84 19.07
CA LEU A 119 3.13 25.21 18.59
C LEU A 119 1.98 25.33 17.58
N THR A 120 1.73 24.29 16.79
CA THR A 120 0.69 24.29 15.75
C THR A 120 -0.25 23.10 15.88
N ARG A 121 -1.48 23.21 15.38
CA ARG A 121 -2.52 22.17 15.38
C ARG A 121 -3.38 22.23 14.12
N GLY A 122 -4.12 21.17 13.84
CA GLY A 122 -5.19 21.17 12.84
C GLY A 122 -5.07 20.03 11.83
N ARG A 123 -5.83 20.12 10.74
CA ARG A 123 -5.86 19.09 9.69
C ARG A 123 -4.73 19.19 8.66
N TYR A 124 -4.00 20.30 8.65
CA TYR A 124 -2.94 20.60 7.71
C TYR A 124 -1.58 20.17 8.27
N ASP A 125 -0.68 19.77 7.38
CA ASP A 125 0.69 19.45 7.75
C ASP A 125 1.49 20.78 7.88
N HIS A 126 2.26 20.92 8.95
CA HIS A 126 3.23 22.00 9.17
C HIS A 126 4.61 21.37 9.39
N ARG A 127 5.52 21.62 8.46
CA ARG A 127 6.75 20.83 8.29
C ARG A 127 8.00 21.71 8.16
N GLU A 128 9.14 21.06 8.34
CA GLU A 128 10.47 21.63 8.03
C GLU A 128 10.71 22.99 8.72
N PRO A 129 10.64 23.05 10.06
CA PRO A 129 10.78 24.32 10.78
C PRO A 129 12.20 24.89 10.69
N ALA A 130 12.29 26.20 10.58
CA ALA A 130 13.53 26.96 10.75
C ALA A 130 13.30 28.16 11.67
N PHE A 131 14.04 28.24 12.78
CA PHE A 131 14.01 29.42 13.66
C PHE A 131 14.59 30.66 12.98
N SER A 132 13.97 31.82 13.23
CA SER A 132 14.58 33.10 12.93
C SER A 132 15.81 33.34 13.81
N PRO A 133 16.79 34.14 13.36
CA PRO A 133 17.99 34.42 14.14
C PRO A 133 17.70 35.01 15.54
N ASP A 134 16.61 35.75 15.69
CA ASP A 134 16.17 36.34 16.96
C ASP A 134 15.28 35.41 17.81
N GLY A 135 14.92 34.22 17.31
CA GLY A 135 14.09 33.22 17.99
C GLY A 135 12.61 33.58 18.11
N LYS A 136 12.16 34.72 17.60
CA LYS A 136 10.76 35.16 17.72
C LYS A 136 9.83 34.49 16.72
N LYS A 137 10.38 33.95 15.63
CA LYS A 137 9.61 33.39 14.52
C LYS A 137 10.15 32.03 14.09
N ILE A 138 9.27 31.24 13.46
CA ILE A 138 9.62 29.98 12.82
C ILE A 138 9.07 30.02 11.40
N ALA A 139 9.95 29.88 10.40
CA ALA A 139 9.54 29.60 9.03
C ALA A 139 9.23 28.10 8.90
N PHE A 140 8.23 27.75 8.11
CA PHE A 140 7.84 26.36 7.88
C PHE A 140 7.06 26.25 6.56
N VAL A 141 6.82 25.02 6.09
CA VAL A 141 5.96 24.78 4.93
C VAL A 141 4.65 24.11 5.34
N GLY A 142 3.54 24.46 4.68
CA GLY A 142 2.24 23.86 4.98
C GLY A 142 1.27 23.84 3.81
N ASP A 143 0.34 22.89 3.84
CA ASP A 143 -0.53 22.48 2.72
C ASP A 143 -1.93 23.13 2.72
N ARG A 144 -2.14 24.17 3.53
CA ARG A 144 -3.45 24.81 3.74
C ARG A 144 -4.09 25.35 2.46
N ALA A 145 -3.28 25.77 1.49
CA ALA A 145 -3.74 26.39 0.24
C ALA A 145 -3.89 25.39 -0.92
N GLY A 146 -3.82 24.07 -0.67
CA GLY A 146 -3.87 23.03 -1.71
C GLY A 146 -2.50 22.67 -2.32
N SER A 147 -1.43 23.24 -1.77
CA SER A 147 -0.02 22.94 -2.07
C SER A 147 0.85 23.38 -0.88
N TYR A 148 2.10 22.92 -0.79
CA TYR A 148 3.02 23.42 0.24
C TYR A 148 3.52 24.83 -0.07
N GLY A 149 3.13 25.82 0.74
CA GLY A 149 3.64 27.20 0.68
C GLY A 149 4.52 27.53 1.88
N VAL A 150 5.36 28.57 1.78
CA VAL A 150 6.16 29.09 2.89
C VAL A 150 5.28 29.92 3.83
N HIS A 151 5.40 29.65 5.13
CA HIS A 151 4.67 30.32 6.19
C HIS A 151 5.62 30.76 7.31
N VAL A 152 5.20 31.76 8.08
CA VAL A 152 5.91 32.24 9.27
C VAL A 152 4.97 32.20 10.48
N LEU A 153 5.39 31.47 11.50
CA LEU A 153 4.77 31.42 12.82
C LEU A 153 5.43 32.43 13.74
N ASP A 154 4.64 33.29 14.39
CA ASP A 154 5.09 34.08 15.54
C ASP A 154 4.99 33.24 16.82
N VAL A 155 6.13 33.02 17.50
CA VAL A 155 6.24 32.03 18.60
C VAL A 155 5.46 32.45 19.85
N ALA A 156 5.32 33.75 20.08
CA ALA A 156 4.66 34.30 21.27
C ALA A 156 3.14 34.31 21.10
N SER A 157 2.63 34.81 19.97
CA SER A 157 1.19 34.93 19.71
C SER A 157 0.56 33.67 19.11
N GLY A 158 1.35 32.81 18.44
CA GLY A 158 0.85 31.68 17.67
C GLY A 158 0.28 32.06 16.29
N ALA A 159 0.39 33.33 15.89
CA ALA A 159 -0.10 33.80 14.59
C ALA A 159 0.70 33.21 13.43
N ILE A 160 0.02 32.73 12.39
CA ILE A 160 0.62 32.18 11.17
C ILE A 160 0.33 33.12 10.01
N THR A 161 1.39 33.58 9.33
CA THR A 161 1.32 34.36 8.08
C THR A 161 1.79 33.50 6.91
N GLN A 162 1.00 33.44 5.84
CA GLN A 162 1.39 32.77 4.60
C GLN A 162 2.16 33.77 3.71
N LEU A 163 3.34 33.38 3.23
CA LEU A 163 4.18 34.20 2.36
C LEU A 163 4.09 33.78 0.89
N THR A 164 3.83 32.51 0.61
CA THR A 164 3.74 31.97 -0.76
C THR A 164 2.52 31.05 -0.91
N GLY A 165 2.05 30.82 -2.14
CA GLY A 165 0.71 30.30 -2.46
C GLY A 165 0.68 29.06 -3.34
N ALA A 166 -0.49 28.67 -3.84
CA ALA A 166 -0.58 27.60 -4.82
C ALA A 166 -0.20 28.10 -6.24
N PRO A 167 0.55 27.33 -7.03
CA PRO A 167 1.04 25.96 -6.79
C PRO A 167 2.55 25.87 -6.42
N ASP A 168 2.97 26.24 -5.20
CA ASP A 168 4.41 26.44 -4.90
C ASP A 168 5.25 25.22 -4.48
N GLU A 169 4.65 24.10 -4.06
CA GLU A 169 5.33 22.89 -3.54
C GLU A 169 6.71 23.15 -2.89
N ALA A 170 6.71 24.07 -1.92
CA ALA A 170 7.89 24.58 -1.25
C ALA A 170 8.48 23.56 -0.27
N ALA A 171 9.79 23.60 -0.10
CA ALA A 171 10.53 22.75 0.83
C ALA A 171 11.76 23.45 1.43
N ALA A 172 12.16 23.00 2.62
CA ALA A 172 13.35 23.36 3.38
C ALA A 172 13.58 24.87 3.52
N PRO A 173 12.62 25.65 4.06
CA PRO A 173 12.80 27.08 4.22
C PRO A 173 13.91 27.39 5.24
N GLN A 174 14.81 28.32 4.92
CA GLN A 174 15.90 28.78 5.81
C GLN A 174 15.97 30.32 5.86
N TRP A 175 16.27 30.87 7.02
CA TRP A 175 16.37 32.33 7.22
C TRP A 175 17.71 32.88 6.75
N SER A 176 17.69 34.10 6.20
CA SER A 176 18.88 34.94 6.09
C SER A 176 19.40 35.33 7.47
N ARG A 177 20.70 35.63 7.58
CA ARG A 177 21.34 36.01 8.86
C ARG A 177 20.73 37.25 9.51
N ASP A 178 20.19 38.17 8.71
CA ASP A 178 19.51 39.38 9.16
C ASP A 178 18.02 39.16 9.50
N GLY A 179 17.48 37.95 9.25
CA GLY A 179 16.09 37.60 9.51
C GLY A 179 15.06 38.28 8.60
N ARG A 180 15.46 38.85 7.46
CA ARG A 180 14.56 39.58 6.55
C ARG A 180 14.05 38.77 5.36
N ARG A 181 14.73 37.68 5.00
CA ARG A 181 14.46 36.86 3.83
C ARG A 181 14.47 35.37 4.19
N ILE A 182 13.75 34.59 3.41
CA ILE A 182 13.68 33.13 3.53
C ILE A 182 14.04 32.52 2.18
N ILE A 183 15.04 31.65 2.13
CA ILE A 183 15.40 30.84 0.95
C ILE A 183 14.74 29.46 1.05
N PHE A 184 14.28 28.90 -0.05
CA PHE A 184 13.59 27.62 -0.09
C PHE A 184 13.70 26.96 -1.48
N ILE A 185 13.41 25.66 -1.53
CA ILE A 185 13.25 24.89 -2.78
C ILE A 185 11.78 24.97 -3.22
N SER A 186 11.51 25.13 -4.51
CA SER A 186 10.15 25.03 -5.08
C SER A 186 10.11 23.95 -6.16
N GLY A 187 9.25 22.96 -5.96
CA GLY A 187 9.02 21.85 -6.89
C GLY A 187 10.26 21.03 -7.24
N ASN A 188 11.27 21.03 -6.36
CA ASN A 188 12.60 20.40 -6.54
C ASN A 188 13.36 20.82 -7.80
N THR A 189 12.96 21.92 -8.41
CA THR A 189 13.51 22.41 -9.68
C THR A 189 14.06 23.82 -9.57
N THR A 190 13.75 24.55 -8.50
CA THR A 190 14.20 25.93 -8.34
C THR A 190 14.58 26.24 -6.89
N VAL A 191 15.50 27.18 -6.73
CA VAL A 191 15.84 27.80 -5.44
C VAL A 191 15.35 29.24 -5.51
N ASP A 192 14.43 29.57 -4.62
CA ASP A 192 13.76 30.87 -4.56
C ASP A 192 13.96 31.52 -3.19
N VAL A 193 13.83 32.83 -3.14
CA VAL A 193 13.84 33.65 -1.93
C VAL A 193 12.54 34.43 -1.83
N VAL A 194 12.00 34.58 -0.63
CA VAL A 194 10.85 35.43 -0.33
C VAL A 194 11.17 36.35 0.86
N SER A 195 10.81 37.63 0.76
CA SER A 195 10.84 38.57 1.88
C SER A 195 9.54 38.51 2.70
N LEU A 196 9.56 39.08 3.91
CA LEU A 196 8.41 39.03 4.82
C LEU A 196 7.16 39.79 4.33
N ASP A 197 7.31 40.66 3.32
CA ASP A 197 6.21 41.32 2.61
C ASP A 197 5.67 40.48 1.43
N GLY A 198 6.20 39.28 1.21
CA GLY A 198 5.77 38.35 0.16
C GLY A 198 6.46 38.53 -1.20
N LYS A 199 7.41 39.47 -1.34
CA LYS A 199 8.15 39.63 -2.60
C LYS A 199 9.09 38.44 -2.85
N ARG A 200 8.93 37.77 -3.99
CA ARG A 200 9.68 36.58 -4.38
C ARG A 200 10.72 36.88 -5.46
N GLU A 201 11.85 36.21 -5.38
CA GLU A 201 12.95 36.22 -6.35
C GLU A 201 13.43 34.79 -6.62
N ARG A 202 13.67 34.45 -7.88
CA ARG A 202 14.27 33.15 -8.26
C ARG A 202 15.77 33.30 -8.40
N LEU A 203 16.53 32.46 -7.69
CA LEU A 203 17.99 32.48 -7.72
C LEU A 203 18.58 31.39 -8.61
N VAL A 204 17.97 30.20 -8.63
CA VAL A 204 18.50 29.03 -9.37
C VAL A 204 17.36 28.28 -10.03
N THR A 205 17.62 27.79 -11.25
CA THR A 205 16.79 26.81 -11.94
C THR A 205 17.63 25.57 -12.23
N ALA A 206 17.09 24.39 -11.93
CA ALA A 206 17.73 23.11 -12.16
C ALA A 206 17.95 22.89 -13.66
N PRO A 207 19.11 22.34 -14.07
CA PRO A 207 19.24 21.76 -15.40
C PRO A 207 18.21 20.65 -15.62
N THR A 208 17.81 20.43 -16.88
CA THR A 208 16.88 19.36 -17.26
C THR A 208 17.33 18.00 -16.73
N GLY A 209 16.44 17.26 -16.10
CA GLY A 209 16.71 15.92 -15.54
C GLY A 209 17.49 15.94 -14.21
N MET A 210 17.69 17.10 -13.59
CA MET A 210 18.29 17.24 -12.27
C MET A 210 17.30 17.81 -11.27
N GLN A 211 17.53 17.52 -9.99
CA GLN A 211 16.70 18.01 -8.89
C GLN A 211 17.55 18.79 -7.88
N LEU A 212 16.92 19.76 -7.21
CA LEU A 212 17.52 20.60 -6.18
C LEU A 212 16.89 20.30 -4.82
N PHE A 213 17.72 20.23 -3.77
CA PHE A 213 17.28 20.00 -2.40
C PHE A 213 18.03 20.89 -1.41
N GLY A 214 17.50 21.05 -0.20
CA GLY A 214 18.23 21.64 0.93
C GLY A 214 18.83 23.02 0.66
N ALA A 215 18.02 24.01 0.29
CA ALA A 215 18.54 25.36 0.04
C ALA A 215 18.93 26.08 1.35
N ALA A 216 20.03 26.84 1.31
CA ALA A 216 20.45 27.73 2.40
C ALA A 216 21.27 28.92 1.88
N PHE A 217 21.36 30.00 2.65
CA PHE A 217 22.27 31.11 2.38
C PHE A 217 23.71 30.73 2.76
N GLY A 218 24.61 30.78 1.78
CA GLY A 218 26.05 30.64 1.96
C GLY A 218 26.78 31.97 2.16
N PRO A 219 28.13 31.99 2.09
CA PRO A 219 28.93 33.19 2.22
C PRO A 219 28.51 34.28 1.22
N GLY A 220 28.41 35.52 1.69
CA GLY A 220 27.97 36.65 0.87
C GLY A 220 26.53 36.53 0.34
N ASP A 221 25.66 35.82 1.06
CA ASP A 221 24.27 35.53 0.69
C ASP A 221 24.09 34.76 -0.63
N GLN A 222 25.15 34.09 -1.12
CA GLN A 222 25.02 33.20 -2.28
C GLN A 222 24.09 32.01 -1.97
N PRO A 223 23.27 31.55 -2.92
CA PRO A 223 22.48 30.35 -2.72
C PRO A 223 23.39 29.12 -2.62
N SER A 224 23.13 28.25 -1.66
CA SER A 224 23.72 26.91 -1.57
C SER A 224 22.62 25.87 -1.54
N TYR A 225 22.85 24.71 -2.15
CA TYR A 225 21.84 23.67 -2.34
C TYR A 225 22.49 22.35 -2.75
N THR A 226 21.79 21.23 -2.57
CA THR A 226 22.20 19.92 -3.10
C THR A 226 21.65 19.75 -4.51
N LEU A 227 22.54 19.55 -5.49
CA LEU A 227 22.18 19.18 -6.86
C LEU A 227 22.24 17.66 -6.99
N MET A 228 21.16 17.07 -7.50
CA MET A 228 20.98 15.64 -7.59
C MET A 228 20.69 15.16 -9.01
N ARG A 229 21.37 14.07 -9.38
CA ARG A 229 21.14 13.28 -10.60
C ARG A 229 21.41 11.80 -10.33
N PRO A 230 20.97 10.87 -11.19
CA PRO A 230 21.25 9.45 -10.99
C PRO A 230 22.75 9.18 -10.82
N GLY A 231 23.14 8.62 -9.67
CA GLY A 231 24.51 8.28 -9.33
C GLY A 231 25.37 9.40 -8.76
N GLN A 232 24.85 10.64 -8.63
CA GLN A 232 25.64 11.77 -8.15
C GLN A 232 24.81 12.76 -7.35
N ALA A 233 25.35 13.16 -6.19
CA ALA A 233 24.84 14.22 -5.34
C ALA A 233 25.97 15.20 -5.04
N GLU A 234 25.75 16.48 -5.28
CA GLU A 234 26.77 17.52 -5.15
C GLU A 234 26.24 18.67 -4.28
N LEU A 235 27.07 19.16 -3.36
CA LEU A 235 26.75 20.41 -2.65
C LEU A 235 27.26 21.58 -3.49
N MET A 236 26.35 22.49 -3.82
CA MET A 236 26.60 23.68 -4.64
C MET A 236 26.68 24.93 -3.77
N LEU A 237 27.54 25.87 -4.16
CA LEU A 237 27.56 27.27 -3.70
C LEU A 237 27.57 28.17 -4.94
N GLY A 238 26.52 28.96 -5.13
CA GLY A 238 26.25 29.64 -6.39
C GLY A 238 26.16 28.60 -7.51
N THR A 239 27.06 28.69 -8.48
CA THR A 239 27.16 27.75 -9.61
C THR A 239 28.28 26.71 -9.44
N SER A 240 29.02 26.75 -8.33
CA SER A 240 30.21 25.92 -8.11
C SER A 240 29.93 24.74 -7.19
N ALA A 241 30.34 23.54 -7.60
CA ALA A 241 30.27 22.35 -6.73
C ALA A 241 31.42 22.39 -5.71
N VAL A 242 31.07 22.46 -4.41
CA VAL A 242 32.05 22.50 -3.31
C VAL A 242 32.27 21.11 -2.70
N VAL A 243 31.28 20.22 -2.77
CA VAL A 243 31.42 18.81 -2.38
C VAL A 243 30.93 17.92 -3.52
N THR A 244 31.76 16.97 -3.95
CA THR A 244 31.48 16.01 -5.02
C THR A 244 31.90 14.61 -4.61
N GLY A 245 31.42 13.58 -5.33
CA GLY A 245 31.83 12.18 -5.12
C GLY A 245 31.29 11.53 -3.84
N GLN A 246 30.39 12.20 -3.11
CA GLN A 246 29.75 11.72 -1.89
C GLN A 246 28.24 11.54 -2.13
N ASP A 247 27.58 10.71 -1.33
CA ASP A 247 26.11 10.69 -1.26
C ASP A 247 25.64 11.80 -0.31
N VAL A 248 25.69 13.05 -0.78
CA VAL A 248 25.25 14.23 -0.01
C VAL A 248 23.74 14.17 0.19
N PHE A 249 23.30 14.19 1.45
CA PHE A 249 21.87 14.16 1.76
C PHE A 249 21.24 15.52 1.46
N GLY A 250 20.01 15.51 0.92
CA GLY A 250 19.30 16.71 0.44
C GLY A 250 18.74 17.64 1.52
N PHE A 251 19.48 17.86 2.61
CA PHE A 251 19.11 18.78 3.69
C PHE A 251 19.87 20.10 3.57
N ALA A 252 19.30 21.16 4.16
CA ALA A 252 19.93 22.47 4.16
C ALA A 252 21.31 22.43 4.84
N PRO A 253 22.38 22.87 4.16
CA PRO A 253 23.71 22.95 4.75
C PRO A 253 23.78 24.11 5.76
N VAL A 254 24.66 23.99 6.77
CA VAL A 254 24.86 25.02 7.80
C VAL A 254 26.21 25.69 7.62
N TRP A 255 26.21 26.98 7.23
CA TRP A 255 27.42 27.75 6.95
C TRP A 255 27.95 28.53 8.16
N ASP A 256 29.27 28.44 8.38
CA ASP A 256 30.02 29.14 9.42
C ASP A 256 31.29 29.75 8.82
N GLY A 257 31.24 31.05 8.50
CA GLY A 257 32.20 31.66 7.57
C GLY A 257 32.20 30.91 6.24
N ASP A 258 33.40 30.57 5.75
CA ASP A 258 33.61 29.81 4.50
C ASP A 258 33.54 28.28 4.70
N ARG A 259 33.27 27.82 5.92
CA ARG A 259 33.16 26.41 6.27
C ARG A 259 31.69 25.98 6.25
N VAL A 260 31.42 24.76 5.80
CA VAL A 260 30.05 24.21 5.73
C VAL A 260 29.91 22.88 6.47
N LEU A 261 28.90 22.80 7.33
CA LEU A 261 28.45 21.59 8.01
C LEU A 261 27.33 20.95 7.20
N TYR A 262 27.47 19.67 6.89
CA TYR A 262 26.52 18.91 6.07
C TYR A 262 26.54 17.44 6.46
N THR A 263 25.67 16.64 5.86
CA THR A 263 25.53 15.22 6.09
C THR A 263 25.65 14.46 4.78
N ALA A 264 26.49 13.43 4.75
CA ALA A 264 26.75 12.61 3.56
C ALA A 264 27.35 11.26 3.98
N ASP A 265 27.18 10.22 3.16
CA ASP A 265 27.79 8.91 3.37
C ASP A 265 27.54 8.28 4.75
N GLY A 266 26.38 8.59 5.33
CA GLY A 266 26.00 8.15 6.66
C GLY A 266 26.67 8.93 7.80
N LYS A 267 27.36 10.03 7.50
CA LYS A 267 28.18 10.81 8.45
C LYS A 267 27.74 12.26 8.55
N ILE A 268 28.15 12.90 9.63
CA ILE A 268 28.10 14.36 9.83
C ILE A 268 29.49 14.90 9.50
N ARG A 269 29.58 15.95 8.68
CA ARG A 269 30.84 16.38 8.09
C ARG A 269 31.00 17.90 8.07
N TRP A 270 32.23 18.35 8.34
CA TRP A 270 32.69 19.66 7.95
C TRP A 270 33.39 19.60 6.60
N TYR A 271 33.19 20.61 5.76
CA TYR A 271 34.03 20.90 4.61
C TYR A 271 34.61 22.31 4.74
N ALA A 272 35.92 22.43 4.57
CA ALA A 272 36.64 23.70 4.51
C ALA A 272 37.88 23.56 3.62
N ASN A 273 38.10 24.51 2.72
CA ASN A 273 39.33 24.61 1.91
C ASN A 273 39.72 23.29 1.21
N GLY A 274 38.75 22.58 0.62
CA GLY A 274 38.99 21.31 -0.07
C GLY A 274 39.14 20.08 0.85
N SER A 275 39.11 20.25 2.17
CA SER A 275 39.24 19.17 3.15
C SER A 275 37.90 18.82 3.79
N VAL A 276 37.68 17.52 4.03
CA VAL A 276 36.51 16.97 4.71
C VAL A 276 36.92 16.41 6.06
N THR A 277 36.15 16.70 7.11
CA THR A 277 36.36 16.15 8.46
C THR A 277 35.06 15.55 8.99
N ASP A 278 35.07 14.26 9.32
CA ASP A 278 33.95 13.57 9.95
C ASP A 278 33.81 13.96 11.42
N ILE A 279 32.58 14.20 11.86
CA ILE A 279 32.22 14.34 13.27
C ILE A 279 31.66 13.00 13.73
N PRO A 280 32.40 12.23 14.56
CA PRO A 280 31.95 10.92 14.99
C PRO A 280 30.74 11.04 15.91
N PHE A 281 29.78 10.13 15.78
CA PHE A 281 28.69 10.01 16.73
C PHE A 281 28.42 8.53 17.06
N GLU A 282 27.88 8.30 18.26
CA GLU A 282 27.33 7.01 18.66
C GLU A 282 25.94 7.22 19.28
N ALA A 283 24.93 6.59 18.72
CA ALA A 283 23.58 6.52 19.29
C ALA A 283 23.22 5.06 19.57
N THR A 284 22.54 4.77 20.67
CA THR A 284 22.10 3.40 21.00
C THR A 284 20.58 3.34 21.00
N VAL A 285 20.02 2.40 20.23
CA VAL A 285 18.56 2.23 20.11
C VAL A 285 18.13 0.81 20.42
N PRO A 286 16.98 0.62 21.09
CA PRO A 286 16.44 -0.71 21.34
C PRO A 286 15.86 -1.32 20.06
N VAL A 287 15.94 -2.65 19.96
CA VAL A 287 15.19 -3.47 19.00
C VAL A 287 14.51 -4.61 19.73
N ARG A 288 13.45 -5.16 19.16
CA ARG A 288 12.76 -6.33 19.71
C ARG A 288 12.80 -7.47 18.71
N LYS A 289 13.10 -8.66 19.22
CA LYS A 289 12.98 -9.91 18.48
C LYS A 289 11.61 -10.52 18.78
N VAL A 290 10.74 -10.46 17.78
CA VAL A 290 9.40 -11.05 17.84
C VAL A 290 9.20 -11.83 16.56
N GLU A 291 8.75 -13.08 16.69
CA GLU A 291 8.29 -13.89 15.57
C GLU A 291 6.86 -14.34 15.87
N ARG A 292 5.89 -13.84 15.11
CA ARG A 292 4.51 -14.34 15.11
C ARG A 292 4.31 -15.17 13.85
N HIS A 293 3.58 -16.26 13.99
CA HIS A 293 3.10 -17.02 12.84
C HIS A 293 1.68 -17.48 13.11
N ARG A 294 0.90 -17.64 12.03
CA ARG A 294 -0.41 -18.27 12.10
C ARG A 294 -0.50 -19.36 11.06
N THR A 295 -0.50 -20.61 11.51
CA THR A 295 -0.88 -21.72 10.64
C THR A 295 -2.40 -21.77 10.52
N ARG A 296 -2.92 -21.72 9.29
CA ARG A 296 -4.35 -21.90 9.02
C ARG A 296 -4.60 -23.26 8.39
N ASN A 297 -5.69 -23.90 8.81
CA ASN A 297 -6.20 -25.12 8.21
C ASN A 297 -7.49 -24.82 7.43
N LEU A 298 -7.37 -24.58 6.13
CA LEU A 298 -8.49 -24.35 5.22
C LEU A 298 -9.10 -25.68 4.76
N ARG A 299 -10.04 -26.24 5.54
CA ARG A 299 -10.74 -27.49 5.21
C ARG A 299 -12.15 -27.28 4.64
N GLY A 300 -12.78 -26.16 4.96
CA GLY A 300 -14.16 -25.84 4.62
C GLY A 300 -14.92 -25.21 5.77
N GLY A 301 -16.19 -24.91 5.56
CA GLY A 301 -17.11 -24.32 6.52
C GLY A 301 -18.06 -23.32 5.86
N PRO A 302 -18.78 -22.51 6.66
CA PRO A 302 -19.64 -21.46 6.17
C PRO A 302 -18.84 -20.43 5.37
N VAL A 303 -19.39 -20.01 4.23
CA VAL A 303 -18.81 -18.94 3.40
C VAL A 303 -18.78 -17.64 4.19
N LYS A 304 -17.62 -16.99 4.22
CA LYS A 304 -17.45 -15.63 4.76
C LYS A 304 -17.17 -14.60 3.67
N GLY A 305 -16.65 -15.04 2.53
CA GLY A 305 -16.32 -14.21 1.39
C GLY A 305 -17.55 -13.87 0.55
N ILE A 306 -18.41 -13.01 1.10
CA ILE A 306 -19.53 -12.41 0.38
C ILE A 306 -19.08 -11.06 -0.14
N ALA A 307 -18.98 -10.87 -1.45
CA ALA A 307 -18.52 -9.62 -2.04
C ALA A 307 -19.66 -8.87 -2.75
N GLY A 308 -19.75 -7.57 -2.49
CA GLY A 308 -20.63 -6.61 -3.17
C GLY A 308 -22.12 -6.97 -3.18
N PRO A 309 -22.76 -7.24 -2.02
CA PRO A 309 -24.19 -7.49 -1.96
C PRO A 309 -25.02 -6.30 -2.45
N VAL A 310 -26.05 -6.57 -3.24
CA VAL A 310 -27.06 -5.59 -3.71
C VAL A 310 -28.46 -6.10 -3.40
N VAL A 311 -29.43 -5.21 -3.26
CA VAL A 311 -30.79 -5.52 -2.83
C VAL A 311 -31.79 -5.04 -3.88
N SER A 312 -32.76 -5.89 -4.26
CA SER A 312 -33.84 -5.52 -5.17
C SER A 312 -34.96 -4.76 -4.44
N SER A 313 -35.85 -4.12 -5.20
CA SER A 313 -37.03 -3.42 -4.67
C SER A 313 -37.96 -4.32 -3.84
N ASP A 314 -38.00 -5.62 -4.13
CA ASP A 314 -38.76 -6.63 -3.37
C ASP A 314 -37.93 -7.41 -2.34
N GLY A 315 -36.70 -6.97 -2.04
CA GLY A 315 -35.88 -7.47 -0.94
C GLY A 315 -35.07 -8.74 -1.23
N LYS A 316 -34.96 -9.18 -2.49
CA LYS A 316 -33.97 -10.21 -2.90
C LYS A 316 -32.58 -9.62 -2.80
N ILE A 317 -31.57 -10.47 -2.57
CA ILE A 317 -30.18 -10.04 -2.42
C ILE A 317 -29.30 -10.83 -3.40
N ALA A 318 -28.55 -10.13 -4.24
CA ALA A 318 -27.55 -10.74 -5.12
C ALA A 318 -26.14 -10.40 -4.63
N PHE A 319 -25.21 -11.35 -4.72
CA PHE A 319 -23.81 -11.17 -4.28
C PHE A 319 -22.88 -12.16 -4.98
N ARG A 320 -21.56 -11.89 -4.95
CA ARG A 320 -20.54 -12.86 -5.37
C ARG A 320 -20.02 -13.66 -4.17
N ALA A 321 -19.83 -14.97 -4.36
CA ALA A 321 -19.10 -15.84 -3.45
C ALA A 321 -18.51 -17.02 -4.24
N LEU A 322 -17.38 -17.60 -3.81
CA LEU A 322 -16.82 -18.83 -4.42
C LEU A 322 -16.68 -18.76 -5.96
N ASN A 323 -16.28 -17.61 -6.49
CA ASN A 323 -16.18 -17.27 -7.91
C ASN A 323 -17.49 -17.36 -8.70
N ALA A 324 -18.66 -17.19 -8.06
CA ALA A 324 -19.96 -17.22 -8.73
C ALA A 324 -20.94 -16.20 -8.14
N LEU A 325 -21.96 -15.85 -8.92
CA LEU A 325 -23.07 -15.04 -8.45
C LEU A 325 -24.13 -15.91 -7.76
N TYR A 326 -24.68 -15.42 -6.66
CA TYR A 326 -25.75 -16.06 -5.89
C TYR A 326 -26.91 -15.10 -5.68
N LEU A 327 -28.12 -15.65 -5.60
CA LEU A 327 -29.36 -14.97 -5.25
C LEU A 327 -29.90 -15.53 -3.94
N LEU A 328 -30.08 -14.68 -2.94
CA LEU A 328 -30.82 -14.97 -1.72
C LEU A 328 -32.24 -14.41 -1.86
N SER A 329 -33.24 -15.28 -1.82
CA SER A 329 -34.66 -14.93 -1.85
C SER A 329 -35.45 -15.86 -0.94
N ASN A 330 -36.33 -15.30 -0.11
CA ASN A 330 -37.17 -16.07 0.83
C ASN A 330 -36.36 -17.06 1.71
N GLY A 331 -35.17 -16.65 2.15
CA GLY A 331 -34.27 -17.46 2.99
C GLY A 331 -33.53 -18.58 2.25
N ARG A 332 -33.70 -18.71 0.93
CA ARG A 332 -33.01 -19.69 0.07
C ARG A 332 -31.93 -19.01 -0.76
N THR A 333 -30.72 -19.55 -0.70
CA THR A 333 -29.58 -19.14 -1.53
C THR A 333 -29.50 -20.04 -2.78
N THR A 334 -29.51 -19.44 -3.97
CA THR A 334 -29.45 -20.13 -5.26
C THR A 334 -28.26 -19.62 -6.07
N LYS A 335 -27.45 -20.53 -6.62
CA LYS A 335 -26.33 -20.20 -7.51
C LYS A 335 -26.86 -19.77 -8.88
N LEU A 336 -26.43 -18.61 -9.39
CA LEU A 336 -26.87 -18.04 -10.66
C LEU A 336 -25.89 -18.31 -11.80
N THR A 337 -24.59 -18.23 -11.54
CA THR A 337 -23.54 -18.51 -12.53
C THR A 337 -22.70 -19.69 -12.10
N ASP A 338 -22.11 -20.44 -13.04
CA ASP A 338 -21.41 -21.69 -12.74
C ASP A 338 -20.01 -21.50 -12.12
N GLY A 339 -19.45 -20.30 -12.25
CA GLY A 339 -18.14 -19.89 -11.74
C GLY A 339 -16.95 -20.31 -12.62
N ARG A 340 -17.19 -20.59 -13.90
CA ARG A 340 -16.12 -20.78 -14.89
C ARG A 340 -15.40 -19.49 -15.26
N TYR A 341 -16.11 -18.37 -15.15
CA TYR A 341 -15.65 -17.03 -15.47
C TYR A 341 -15.65 -16.19 -14.20
N PHE A 342 -14.93 -15.07 -14.24
CA PHE A 342 -14.99 -14.10 -13.15
C PHE A 342 -16.26 -13.24 -13.30
N ASP A 343 -17.36 -13.73 -12.74
CA ASP A 343 -18.62 -13.01 -12.68
C ASP A 343 -18.68 -12.16 -11.40
N SER A 344 -18.87 -10.85 -11.53
CA SER A 344 -18.77 -9.92 -10.41
C SER A 344 -19.68 -8.70 -10.53
N ASP A 345 -19.77 -7.94 -9.45
CA ASP A 345 -20.45 -6.66 -9.39
C ASP A 345 -21.92 -6.67 -9.85
N PRO A 346 -22.78 -7.52 -9.27
CA PRO A 346 -24.19 -7.55 -9.62
C PRO A 346 -24.90 -6.24 -9.26
N ASP A 347 -25.94 -5.91 -10.01
CA ASP A 347 -26.94 -4.88 -9.70
C ASP A 347 -28.31 -5.25 -10.30
N PHE A 348 -29.39 -4.96 -9.58
CA PHE A 348 -30.76 -5.29 -10.02
C PHE A 348 -31.32 -4.20 -10.92
N SER A 349 -32.10 -4.59 -11.93
CA SER A 349 -33.00 -3.64 -12.58
C SER A 349 -34.01 -3.08 -11.55
N PRO A 350 -34.57 -1.87 -11.76
CA PRO A 350 -35.48 -1.25 -10.79
C PRO A 350 -36.70 -2.10 -10.43
N ASP A 351 -37.20 -2.87 -11.40
CA ASP A 351 -38.32 -3.82 -11.24
C ASP A 351 -37.91 -5.16 -10.59
N GLY A 352 -36.62 -5.38 -10.35
CA GLY A 352 -36.07 -6.59 -9.74
C GLY A 352 -36.18 -7.86 -10.60
N THR A 353 -36.41 -7.72 -11.91
CA THR A 353 -36.58 -8.86 -12.85
C THR A 353 -35.29 -9.26 -13.56
N LYS A 354 -34.30 -8.36 -13.63
CA LYS A 354 -33.01 -8.57 -14.29
C LYS A 354 -31.84 -8.26 -13.36
N LEU A 355 -30.68 -8.78 -13.72
CA LEU A 355 -29.40 -8.51 -13.06
C LEU A 355 -28.35 -8.10 -14.09
N VAL A 356 -27.73 -6.93 -13.93
CA VAL A 356 -26.52 -6.57 -14.68
C VAL A 356 -25.30 -6.96 -13.86
N TYR A 357 -24.26 -7.46 -14.51
CA TYR A 357 -23.01 -7.86 -13.86
C TYR A 357 -21.84 -7.82 -14.85
N ALA A 358 -20.60 -7.82 -14.35
CA ALA A 358 -19.39 -7.89 -15.15
C ALA A 358 -18.90 -9.34 -15.27
N SER A 359 -18.49 -9.78 -16.47
CA SER A 359 -17.95 -11.13 -16.73
C SER A 359 -16.81 -11.09 -17.74
N ASP A 360 -15.73 -11.84 -17.48
CA ASP A 360 -14.56 -11.95 -18.36
C ASP A 360 -14.70 -13.01 -19.47
N ARG A 361 -15.91 -13.53 -19.69
CA ARG A 361 -16.18 -14.64 -20.63
C ARG A 361 -15.83 -14.38 -22.09
N THR A 362 -15.62 -13.12 -22.48
CA THR A 362 -15.18 -12.70 -23.83
C THR A 362 -13.69 -12.36 -23.88
N GLY A 363 -12.97 -12.58 -22.78
CA GLY A 363 -11.57 -12.23 -22.58
C GLY A 363 -11.40 -11.09 -21.57
N ALA A 364 -12.10 -9.97 -21.75
CA ALA A 364 -12.09 -8.86 -20.79
C ALA A 364 -13.42 -8.78 -20.04
N ALA A 365 -13.44 -8.18 -18.86
CA ALA A 365 -14.69 -7.93 -18.13
C ALA A 365 -15.62 -7.05 -18.97
N GLN A 366 -16.78 -7.58 -19.35
CA GLN A 366 -17.83 -6.88 -20.10
C GLN A 366 -19.15 -6.95 -19.34
N LEU A 367 -20.10 -6.08 -19.67
CA LEU A 367 -21.42 -6.07 -19.05
C LEU A 367 -22.35 -7.14 -19.62
N TRP A 368 -23.00 -7.88 -18.74
CA TRP A 368 -24.01 -8.89 -19.08
C TRP A 368 -25.29 -8.62 -18.31
N VAL A 369 -26.42 -8.77 -18.98
CA VAL A 369 -27.75 -8.68 -18.37
C VAL A 369 -28.38 -10.06 -18.35
N ARG A 370 -28.70 -10.55 -17.16
CA ARG A 370 -29.38 -11.80 -16.91
C ARG A 370 -30.86 -11.56 -16.64
N ASP A 371 -31.73 -12.29 -17.34
CA ASP A 371 -33.13 -12.40 -16.97
C ASP A 371 -33.28 -13.42 -15.82
N LEU A 372 -33.85 -12.99 -14.69
CA LEU A 372 -33.93 -13.85 -13.49
C LEU A 372 -35.03 -14.92 -13.57
N LYS A 373 -35.95 -14.80 -14.53
CA LYS A 373 -37.02 -15.78 -14.75
C LYS A 373 -36.55 -16.89 -15.69
N THR A 374 -35.92 -16.54 -16.81
CA THR A 374 -35.47 -17.51 -17.82
C THR A 374 -34.05 -18.02 -17.55
N GLY A 375 -33.22 -17.22 -16.89
CA GLY A 375 -31.80 -17.49 -16.70
C GLY A 375 -30.94 -17.24 -17.95
N GLU A 376 -31.48 -16.56 -18.96
CA GLU A 376 -30.75 -16.15 -20.16
C GLU A 376 -29.84 -14.95 -19.86
N ASP A 377 -28.57 -15.01 -20.28
CA ASP A 377 -27.62 -13.89 -20.22
C ASP A 377 -27.47 -13.25 -21.61
N LYS A 378 -27.46 -11.92 -21.68
CA LYS A 378 -27.19 -11.15 -22.91
C LYS A 378 -26.06 -10.17 -22.69
N LEU A 379 -25.13 -10.10 -23.65
CA LEU A 379 -24.09 -9.08 -23.67
C LEU A 379 -24.75 -7.70 -23.82
N PHE A 380 -24.31 -6.73 -23.02
CA PHE A 380 -24.87 -5.38 -23.00
C PHE A 380 -23.77 -4.35 -23.23
N ALA A 381 -24.00 -3.44 -24.18
CA ALA A 381 -23.13 -2.32 -24.52
C ALA A 381 -21.61 -2.65 -24.56
N PRO A 382 -21.19 -3.68 -25.32
CA PRO A 382 -19.78 -4.09 -25.37
C PRO A 382 -18.86 -2.93 -25.78
N ALA A 383 -17.69 -2.83 -25.15
CA ALA A 383 -16.76 -1.73 -25.42
C ALA A 383 -15.30 -2.15 -25.29
N PRO A 384 -14.35 -1.36 -25.83
CA PRO A 384 -12.93 -1.59 -25.61
C PRO A 384 -12.57 -1.56 -24.11
N GLY A 385 -11.62 -2.40 -23.70
CA GLY A 385 -11.15 -2.47 -22.32
C GLY A 385 -12.11 -3.19 -21.36
N ALA A 386 -11.84 -3.14 -20.05
CA ALA A 386 -12.73 -3.69 -19.03
C ALA A 386 -13.87 -2.72 -18.68
N GLN A 387 -15.06 -3.27 -18.42
CA GLN A 387 -16.23 -2.60 -17.85
C GLN A 387 -16.53 -3.23 -16.48
N THR A 388 -16.54 -2.44 -15.42
CA THR A 388 -16.68 -2.93 -14.04
C THR A 388 -17.68 -2.13 -13.24
N THR A 389 -18.15 -2.70 -12.13
CA THR A 389 -19.05 -2.02 -11.18
C THR A 389 -20.35 -1.42 -11.76
N PRO A 390 -21.11 -2.15 -12.61
CA PRO A 390 -22.29 -1.61 -13.27
C PRO A 390 -23.42 -1.26 -12.31
N ARG A 391 -24.24 -0.27 -12.71
CA ARG A 391 -25.41 0.23 -11.99
C ARG A 391 -26.54 0.63 -12.92
N PHE A 392 -27.71 0.01 -12.76
CA PHE A 392 -28.90 0.47 -13.47
C PHE A 392 -29.29 1.88 -13.04
N SER A 393 -29.75 2.68 -14.00
CA SER A 393 -30.47 3.91 -13.70
C SER A 393 -31.83 3.60 -13.04
N PRO A 394 -32.44 4.56 -12.31
CA PRO A 394 -33.72 4.35 -11.64
C PRO A 394 -34.88 3.99 -12.57
N ASP A 395 -34.81 4.39 -13.84
CA ASP A 395 -35.79 4.06 -14.89
C ASP A 395 -35.46 2.74 -15.62
N GLY A 396 -34.28 2.15 -15.36
CA GLY A 396 -33.81 0.89 -15.94
C GLY A 396 -33.35 0.99 -17.39
N THR A 397 -33.27 2.19 -17.97
CA THR A 397 -32.93 2.38 -19.39
C THR A 397 -31.42 2.51 -19.64
N LYS A 398 -30.64 2.81 -18.61
CA LYS A 398 -29.20 3.09 -18.68
C LYS A 398 -28.42 2.27 -17.68
N VAL A 399 -27.13 2.07 -17.95
CA VAL A 399 -26.17 1.49 -17.00
C VAL A 399 -24.96 2.40 -16.86
N ALA A 400 -24.65 2.84 -15.64
CA ALA A 400 -23.38 3.48 -15.33
C ALA A 400 -22.34 2.41 -14.98
N TYR A 401 -21.08 2.58 -15.42
CA TYR A 401 -19.98 1.68 -15.10
C TYR A 401 -18.64 2.42 -15.05
N VAL A 402 -17.62 1.76 -14.49
CA VAL A 402 -16.24 2.26 -14.41
C VAL A 402 -15.36 1.39 -15.33
N ASP A 403 -14.55 2.02 -16.16
CA ASP A 403 -13.60 1.31 -17.02
C ASP A 403 -12.25 1.01 -16.33
N HIS A 404 -11.31 0.44 -17.08
CA HIS A 404 -9.99 0.07 -16.55
C HIS A 404 -9.12 1.25 -16.11
N ASP A 405 -9.34 2.44 -16.68
CA ASP A 405 -8.62 3.68 -16.33
C ASP A 405 -9.23 4.36 -15.10
N GLY A 406 -10.46 4.00 -14.73
CA GLY A 406 -11.22 4.68 -13.69
C GLY A 406 -12.11 5.81 -14.23
N GLN A 407 -12.37 5.83 -15.54
CA GLN A 407 -13.35 6.74 -16.13
C GLN A 407 -14.76 6.19 -15.92
N VAL A 408 -15.71 7.08 -15.66
CA VAL A 408 -17.12 6.70 -15.50
C VAL A 408 -17.86 6.91 -16.83
N TRP A 409 -18.63 5.91 -17.21
CA TRP A 409 -19.41 5.86 -18.45
C TRP A 409 -20.87 5.57 -18.15
N ILE A 410 -21.77 6.07 -19.01
CA ILE A 410 -23.17 5.69 -19.07
C ILE A 410 -23.42 5.04 -20.42
N ALA A 411 -24.01 3.84 -20.44
CA ALA A 411 -24.40 3.14 -21.67
C ALA A 411 -25.90 2.88 -21.73
N ASP A 412 -26.46 3.00 -22.94
CA ASP A 412 -27.84 2.66 -23.28
C ASP A 412 -27.96 2.22 -24.75
N ALA A 413 -29.19 2.13 -25.25
CA ALA A 413 -29.47 1.72 -26.63
C ALA A 413 -28.96 2.71 -27.70
N ALA A 414 -28.72 3.98 -27.36
CA ALA A 414 -28.22 4.99 -28.28
C ALA A 414 -26.69 4.98 -28.38
N GLY A 415 -26.00 4.43 -27.39
CA GLY A 415 -24.55 4.36 -27.35
C GLY A 415 -24.01 4.44 -25.92
N ARG A 416 -22.73 4.78 -25.79
CA ARG A 416 -22.07 5.03 -24.50
C ARG A 416 -21.51 6.45 -24.43
N ARG A 417 -21.61 7.11 -23.28
CA ARG A 417 -21.14 8.48 -23.03
C ARG A 417 -20.22 8.52 -21.81
N GLN A 418 -19.06 9.15 -21.95
CA GLN A 418 -18.14 9.41 -20.84
C GLN A 418 -18.66 10.58 -19.98
N ILE A 419 -18.66 10.43 -18.66
CA ILE A 419 -19.17 11.45 -17.74
C ILE A 419 -18.13 11.99 -16.75
N THR A 420 -16.98 11.34 -16.58
CA THR A 420 -15.85 11.89 -15.81
C THR A 420 -14.57 11.80 -16.61
N SER A 421 -13.61 12.66 -16.28
CA SER A 421 -12.21 12.40 -16.59
C SER A 421 -11.73 11.15 -15.84
N THR A 422 -10.49 10.75 -16.08
CA THR A 422 -9.88 9.63 -15.37
C THR A 422 -9.84 9.89 -13.86
N LEU A 423 -10.19 8.90 -13.07
CA LEU A 423 -10.14 8.97 -11.61
C LEU A 423 -9.22 7.89 -11.07
N PHE A 424 -8.43 8.23 -10.06
CA PHE A 424 -7.56 7.26 -9.38
C PHE A 424 -8.39 6.31 -8.50
N GLN A 425 -8.70 5.13 -9.03
CA GLN A 425 -9.42 4.05 -8.33
C GLN A 425 -10.70 4.54 -7.64
N PRO A 426 -11.68 5.03 -8.43
CA PRO A 426 -12.93 5.54 -7.87
C PRO A 426 -13.80 4.41 -7.35
N GLY A 427 -14.87 4.77 -6.65
CA GLY A 427 -15.85 3.82 -6.17
C GLY A 427 -16.97 3.50 -7.14
N ARG A 428 -17.88 2.64 -6.69
CA ARG A 428 -19.06 2.24 -7.48
C ARG A 428 -19.97 3.46 -7.68
N PRO A 429 -20.49 3.68 -8.90
CA PRO A 429 -21.50 4.70 -9.12
C PRO A 429 -22.78 4.47 -8.30
N THR A 430 -23.55 5.53 -8.10
CA THR A 430 -24.92 5.51 -7.58
C THR A 430 -25.70 6.64 -8.24
N TRP A 431 -27.02 6.48 -8.35
CA TRP A 431 -27.90 7.42 -9.04
C TRP A 431 -28.79 8.15 -8.05
N SER A 432 -29.01 9.44 -8.29
CA SER A 432 -30.17 10.17 -7.76
C SER A 432 -31.46 9.51 -8.25
N ALA A 433 -32.55 9.65 -7.48
CA ALA A 433 -33.82 8.98 -7.78
C ALA A 433 -34.45 9.42 -9.11
N ASP A 434 -34.17 10.65 -9.57
CA ASP A 434 -34.63 11.17 -10.87
C ASP A 434 -33.67 10.84 -12.03
N GLY A 435 -32.53 10.20 -11.74
CA GLY A 435 -31.53 9.81 -12.73
C GLY A 435 -30.71 10.98 -13.30
N THR A 436 -30.77 12.18 -12.71
CA THR A 436 -30.09 13.38 -13.23
C THR A 436 -28.67 13.58 -12.68
N VAL A 437 -28.34 12.94 -11.56
CA VAL A 437 -27.02 12.98 -10.91
C VAL A 437 -26.47 11.58 -10.73
N VAL A 438 -25.19 11.41 -11.06
CA VAL A 438 -24.39 10.23 -10.70
C VAL A 438 -23.39 10.63 -9.62
N ALA A 439 -23.29 9.86 -8.54
CA ALA A 439 -22.32 10.05 -7.47
C ALA A 439 -21.45 8.80 -7.24
N LEU A 440 -20.25 9.00 -6.71
CA LEU A 440 -19.32 7.93 -6.34
C LEU A 440 -18.28 8.44 -5.34
N ALA A 441 -17.50 7.54 -4.74
CA ALA A 441 -16.37 7.92 -3.89
C ALA A 441 -15.12 8.18 -4.75
N ALA A 442 -14.43 9.30 -4.51
CA ALA A 442 -13.17 9.63 -5.17
C ALA A 442 -12.17 10.26 -4.18
N VAL A 443 -10.87 10.05 -4.40
CA VAL A 443 -9.84 10.66 -3.54
C VAL A 443 -9.68 12.15 -3.86
N LYS A 444 -9.54 12.97 -2.82
CA LYS A 444 -9.15 14.38 -2.93
C LYS A 444 -7.86 14.62 -2.13
N PRO A 445 -6.69 14.66 -2.78
CA PRO A 445 -5.42 14.98 -2.14
C PRO A 445 -5.38 16.39 -1.57
N PHE A 446 -4.49 16.61 -0.60
CA PHE A 446 -4.27 17.94 0.01
C PHE A 446 -3.21 18.78 -0.73
N SER A 447 -2.31 18.15 -1.48
CA SER A 447 -1.16 18.79 -2.14
C SER A 447 -0.63 17.95 -3.29
N ARG A 448 0.14 18.51 -4.23
CA ARG A 448 0.82 17.70 -5.26
C ARG A 448 2.03 16.95 -4.71
N ARG A 449 2.71 17.52 -3.71
CA ARG A 449 3.92 16.91 -3.12
C ARG A 449 3.64 15.59 -2.40
N PHE A 450 2.50 15.47 -1.73
CA PHE A 450 2.04 14.22 -1.11
C PHE A 450 0.64 13.87 -1.57
N ARG A 451 0.52 12.66 -2.13
CA ARG A 451 -0.68 12.14 -2.79
C ARG A 451 -1.85 11.83 -1.84
N GLU A 452 -1.57 11.68 -0.53
CA GLU A 452 -2.58 11.30 0.46
C GLU A 452 -3.64 12.40 0.68
N GLY A 453 -4.89 11.98 0.80
CA GLY A 453 -6.02 12.84 1.00
C GLY A 453 -7.18 12.16 1.70
N THR A 454 -8.40 12.55 1.35
CA THR A 454 -9.62 11.91 1.89
C THR A 454 -10.46 11.35 0.74
N SER A 455 -11.10 10.21 0.95
CA SER A 455 -12.14 9.71 0.05
C SER A 455 -13.42 10.50 0.29
N GLN A 456 -13.84 11.28 -0.71
CA GLN A 456 -14.97 12.19 -0.69
C GLN A 456 -16.06 11.75 -1.66
N ILE A 457 -17.25 12.34 -1.54
CA ILE A 457 -18.35 12.15 -2.49
C ILE A 457 -18.10 13.05 -3.69
N LEU A 458 -17.93 12.45 -4.87
CA LEU A 458 -17.90 13.14 -6.15
C LEU A 458 -19.27 12.99 -6.82
N SER A 459 -19.92 14.09 -7.18
CA SER A 459 -21.18 14.10 -7.91
C SER A 459 -21.03 14.75 -9.29
N VAL A 460 -21.72 14.20 -10.29
CA VAL A 460 -21.83 14.71 -11.66
C VAL A 460 -23.29 15.00 -11.96
N ASP A 461 -23.63 16.26 -12.20
CA ASP A 461 -24.93 16.66 -12.77
C ASP A 461 -24.91 16.36 -14.28
N LEU A 462 -25.77 15.46 -14.74
CA LEU A 462 -25.75 14.97 -16.12
C LEU A 462 -26.33 15.96 -17.13
N ALA A 463 -27.07 16.97 -16.66
CA ALA A 463 -27.60 18.02 -17.53
C ALA A 463 -26.56 19.12 -17.77
N SER A 464 -25.88 19.57 -16.70
CA SER A 464 -24.89 20.65 -16.81
C SER A 464 -23.46 20.16 -17.07
N GLY A 465 -23.14 18.92 -16.69
CA GLY A 465 -21.75 18.43 -16.62
C GLY A 465 -20.96 19.01 -15.45
N GLU A 466 -21.62 19.52 -14.40
CA GLU A 466 -20.95 20.03 -13.21
C GLU A 466 -20.39 18.88 -12.36
N LEU A 467 -19.11 18.99 -11.96
CA LEU A 467 -18.43 18.10 -11.02
C LEU A 467 -18.28 18.76 -9.66
N LYS A 468 -18.69 18.07 -8.58
CA LYS A 468 -18.59 18.59 -7.20
C LYS A 468 -18.07 17.55 -6.22
N TYR A 469 -17.07 17.95 -5.44
CA TYR A 469 -16.54 17.19 -4.30
C TYR A 469 -17.18 17.64 -2.98
N THR A 470 -17.67 16.69 -2.19
CA THR A 470 -18.27 16.91 -0.86
C THR A 470 -17.59 16.01 0.18
N GLU A 471 -17.06 16.61 1.25
CA GLU A 471 -16.55 15.84 2.40
C GLU A 471 -17.71 15.08 3.06
N PRO A 472 -17.57 13.76 3.36
CA PRO A 472 -18.63 13.01 4.02
C PRO A 472 -18.91 13.56 5.43
N MET A 473 -17.86 13.99 6.13
CA MET A 473 -17.85 14.74 7.38
C MET A 473 -16.56 15.57 7.44
N PRO A 474 -16.51 16.66 8.25
CA PRO A 474 -15.32 17.50 8.34
C PRO A 474 -14.04 16.73 8.64
N PHE A 475 -13.09 16.75 7.70
CA PHE A 475 -11.81 16.03 7.80
C PHE A 475 -11.98 14.54 8.14
N ARG A 476 -12.95 13.89 7.51
CA ARG A 476 -13.16 12.45 7.53
C ARG A 476 -13.19 11.90 6.12
N SER A 477 -12.89 10.62 6.01
CA SER A 477 -12.83 9.88 4.74
C SER A 477 -13.84 8.75 4.77
N ILE A 478 -14.53 8.54 3.64
CA ILE A 478 -15.23 7.27 3.40
C ILE A 478 -14.20 6.14 3.59
N ALA A 479 -14.61 5.10 4.31
CA ALA A 479 -13.69 4.13 4.88
C ALA A 479 -12.94 3.30 3.83
N THR A 480 -13.58 2.98 2.71
CA THR A 480 -12.95 2.51 1.46
C THR A 480 -13.70 3.10 0.27
N ARG A 481 -13.08 3.15 -0.91
CA ARG A 481 -13.81 3.52 -2.14
C ARG A 481 -14.44 2.32 -2.82
N GLY A 482 -14.30 1.10 -2.31
CA GLY A 482 -14.87 -0.10 -2.94
C GLY A 482 -16.40 -0.11 -2.93
N ASP A 483 -16.99 -0.51 -1.81
CA ASP A 483 -18.44 -0.75 -1.67
C ASP A 483 -19.07 0.05 -0.51
N ASP A 484 -18.32 0.95 0.12
CA ASP A 484 -18.68 1.64 1.37
C ASP A 484 -19.49 2.93 1.16
N GLY A 485 -20.02 3.12 -0.05
CA GLY A 485 -20.81 4.27 -0.47
C GLY A 485 -19.99 5.38 -1.14
N PRO A 486 -20.65 6.49 -1.52
CA PRO A 486 -22.04 6.84 -1.23
C PRO A 486 -23.08 5.92 -1.90
N VAL A 487 -24.23 5.72 -1.27
CA VAL A 487 -25.37 5.00 -1.84
C VAL A 487 -26.66 5.78 -1.58
N TRP A 488 -27.37 6.17 -2.65
CA TRP A 488 -28.65 6.88 -2.56
C TRP A 488 -29.77 5.96 -2.08
N SER A 489 -30.68 6.48 -1.25
CA SER A 489 -31.93 5.79 -0.93
C SER A 489 -32.84 5.74 -2.17
N PRO A 490 -33.67 4.69 -2.33
CA PRO A 490 -34.55 4.58 -3.49
C PRO A 490 -35.50 5.77 -3.68
N ASP A 491 -35.92 6.41 -2.60
CA ASP A 491 -36.76 7.63 -2.63
C ASP A 491 -35.98 8.94 -2.89
N GLY A 492 -34.65 8.88 -3.01
CA GLY A 492 -33.78 10.02 -3.29
C GLY A 492 -33.52 10.96 -2.10
N LYS A 493 -34.09 10.70 -0.92
CA LYS A 493 -34.05 11.62 0.22
C LYS A 493 -32.82 11.49 1.11
N HIS A 494 -32.06 10.41 0.97
CA HIS A 494 -30.91 10.13 1.82
C HIS A 494 -29.73 9.58 1.02
N ILE A 495 -28.53 9.84 1.52
CA ILE A 495 -27.31 9.15 1.11
C ILE A 495 -26.73 8.42 2.33
N ALA A 496 -26.29 7.17 2.13
CA ALA A 496 -25.59 6.37 3.13
C ALA A 496 -24.11 6.16 2.74
N PHE A 497 -23.23 6.13 3.74
CA PHE A 497 -21.80 5.85 3.56
C PHE A 497 -21.17 5.30 4.85
N VAL A 498 -20.00 4.67 4.75
CA VAL A 498 -19.22 4.19 5.90
C VAL A 498 -18.08 5.16 6.20
N VAL A 499 -18.00 5.62 7.44
CA VAL A 499 -16.87 6.40 7.98
C VAL A 499 -16.53 5.86 9.36
N GLU A 500 -15.24 5.74 9.66
CA GLU A 500 -14.73 5.13 10.89
C GLU A 500 -15.31 3.71 11.15
N SER A 501 -15.50 2.95 10.06
CA SER A 501 -15.98 1.56 10.05
C SER A 501 -17.41 1.34 10.55
N VAL A 502 -18.23 2.40 10.59
CA VAL A 502 -19.67 2.37 10.88
C VAL A 502 -20.45 3.16 9.84
N ALA A 503 -21.74 2.85 9.67
CA ALA A 503 -22.60 3.50 8.70
C ALA A 503 -23.17 4.82 9.23
N TRP A 504 -23.25 5.78 8.32
CA TRP A 504 -23.84 7.09 8.49
C TRP A 504 -24.86 7.34 7.38
N VAL A 505 -25.90 8.11 7.70
CA VAL A 505 -26.94 8.53 6.76
C VAL A 505 -27.15 10.02 6.89
N VAL A 506 -27.28 10.71 5.76
CA VAL A 506 -27.52 12.15 5.69
C VAL A 506 -28.73 12.45 4.80
N PRO A 507 -29.64 13.34 5.20
CA PRO A 507 -30.71 13.81 4.33
C PRO A 507 -30.16 14.69 3.21
N VAL A 508 -30.68 14.53 2.01
CA VAL A 508 -30.22 15.27 0.82
C VAL A 508 -31.37 15.82 -0.02
N ASP A 509 -31.08 16.85 -0.82
CA ASP A 509 -31.96 17.28 -1.91
C ASP A 509 -31.80 16.38 -3.16
N ALA A 510 -32.56 16.68 -4.23
CA ALA A 510 -32.49 15.93 -5.50
C ALA A 510 -31.09 15.93 -6.14
N LYS A 511 -30.27 16.95 -5.86
CA LYS A 511 -28.89 17.06 -6.36
C LYS A 511 -27.87 16.38 -5.46
N GLY A 512 -28.27 15.85 -4.30
CA GLY A 512 -27.39 15.21 -3.33
C GLY A 512 -26.73 16.20 -2.36
N ASN A 513 -27.15 17.47 -2.32
CA ASN A 513 -26.64 18.41 -1.33
C ASN A 513 -27.18 18.06 0.05
N PHE A 514 -26.31 18.11 1.06
CA PHE A 514 -26.68 17.78 2.43
C PHE A 514 -27.66 18.83 2.99
N LEU A 515 -28.78 18.35 3.51
CA LEU A 515 -29.81 19.17 4.18
C LEU A 515 -29.61 19.23 5.70
N GLY A 516 -28.58 18.56 6.23
CA GLY A 516 -28.23 18.52 7.64
C GLY A 516 -26.97 17.69 7.88
N GLU A 517 -26.64 17.48 9.15
CA GLU A 517 -25.46 16.69 9.53
C GLU A 517 -25.70 15.18 9.35
N PRO A 518 -24.68 14.42 8.92
CA PRO A 518 -24.75 12.95 8.90
C PRO A 518 -25.00 12.37 10.28
N ARG A 519 -25.86 11.34 10.35
CA ARG A 519 -26.20 10.62 11.58
C ARG A 519 -25.73 9.17 11.52
N GLN A 520 -25.04 8.72 12.55
CA GLN A 520 -24.63 7.33 12.70
C GLN A 520 -25.86 6.41 12.86
N VAL A 521 -25.89 5.30 12.13
CA VAL A 521 -27.00 4.33 12.13
C VAL A 521 -26.59 2.91 12.52
N THR A 522 -25.31 2.59 12.57
CA THR A 522 -24.79 1.31 13.11
C THR A 522 -23.73 1.53 14.17
N ARG A 523 -23.49 0.53 15.04
CA ARG A 523 -22.47 0.56 16.12
C ARG A 523 -21.48 -0.60 16.03
N GLU A 524 -21.43 -1.25 14.88
CA GLU A 524 -20.59 -2.42 14.59
C GLU A 524 -19.91 -2.23 13.24
N VAL A 525 -18.87 -3.03 12.96
CA VAL A 525 -18.18 -3.02 11.66
C VAL A 525 -19.22 -3.11 10.55
N THR A 526 -19.23 -2.12 9.67
CA THR A 526 -20.19 -2.01 8.59
C THR A 526 -19.45 -1.75 7.30
N ASP A 527 -19.67 -2.61 6.32
CA ASP A 527 -19.05 -2.50 5.00
C ASP A 527 -20.08 -2.84 3.91
N SER A 528 -19.82 -2.43 2.67
CA SER A 528 -20.65 -2.83 1.50
C SER A 528 -22.14 -2.55 1.67
N LEU A 529 -22.51 -1.27 1.65
CA LEU A 529 -23.87 -0.80 1.93
C LEU A 529 -24.83 -1.02 0.76
N ALA A 530 -26.05 -1.43 1.07
CA ALA A 530 -27.19 -1.41 0.15
C ALA A 530 -28.48 -1.04 0.89
N TRP A 531 -29.38 -0.30 0.26
CA TRP A 531 -30.68 0.03 0.85
C TRP A 531 -31.64 -1.14 0.74
N HIS A 532 -32.44 -1.36 1.79
CA HIS A 532 -33.58 -2.27 1.77
C HIS A 532 -34.85 -1.46 2.03
N GLY A 533 -35.56 -1.08 0.97
CA GLY A 533 -36.59 -0.04 1.05
C GLY A 533 -35.97 1.32 1.34
N ASN A 534 -36.67 2.18 2.08
CA ASN A 534 -36.23 3.56 2.38
C ASN A 534 -35.75 3.76 3.83
N ASP A 535 -35.87 2.74 4.68
CA ASP A 535 -35.72 2.86 6.13
C ASP A 535 -34.78 1.82 6.77
N ALA A 536 -34.10 1.01 5.94
CA ALA A 536 -33.13 0.03 6.40
C ALA A 536 -31.95 -0.11 5.44
N LEU A 537 -30.81 -0.51 6.01
CA LEU A 537 -29.58 -0.84 5.30
C LEU A 537 -29.27 -2.33 5.45
N VAL A 538 -28.85 -2.95 4.35
CA VAL A 538 -28.16 -4.24 4.31
C VAL A 538 -26.67 -3.98 4.16
N TYR A 539 -25.86 -4.73 4.91
CA TYR A 539 -24.42 -4.54 4.93
C TYR A 539 -23.68 -5.82 5.37
N LEU A 540 -22.37 -5.81 5.18
CA LEU A 540 -21.47 -6.85 5.67
C LEU A 540 -20.88 -6.48 7.03
N ASN A 541 -20.83 -7.47 7.92
CA ASN A 541 -20.18 -7.40 9.23
C ASN A 541 -19.38 -8.68 9.44
N ASN A 542 -18.07 -8.60 9.27
CA ASN A 542 -17.13 -9.69 9.58
C ASN A 542 -17.52 -11.07 9.03
N GLY A 543 -18.02 -11.09 7.79
CA GLY A 543 -18.39 -12.30 7.06
C GLY A 543 -19.86 -12.72 7.25
N ARG A 544 -20.67 -11.83 7.82
CA ARG A 544 -22.12 -12.00 7.95
C ARG A 544 -22.85 -10.91 7.19
N LEU A 545 -23.97 -11.28 6.58
CA LEU A 545 -24.92 -10.32 6.05
C LEU A 545 -25.84 -9.83 7.17
N ARG A 546 -25.96 -8.51 7.30
CA ARG A 546 -26.73 -7.84 8.36
C ARG A 546 -27.77 -6.93 7.74
N LYS A 547 -28.82 -6.65 8.51
CA LYS A 547 -29.81 -5.62 8.22
C LYS A 547 -30.00 -4.75 9.46
N SER A 548 -29.94 -3.44 9.30
CA SER A 548 -30.27 -2.47 10.36
C SER A 548 -31.28 -1.47 9.86
N THR A 549 -32.30 -1.20 10.67
CA THR A 549 -33.15 -0.01 10.51
C THR A 549 -32.35 1.25 10.84
N LEU A 550 -32.82 2.42 10.39
CA LEU A 550 -32.14 3.69 10.63
C LEU A 550 -32.07 4.11 12.12
N ASP A 551 -32.88 3.51 13.01
CA ASP A 551 -32.80 3.69 14.47
C ASP A 551 -31.77 2.76 15.15
N GLY A 552 -31.06 1.93 14.37
CA GLY A 552 -29.96 1.10 14.84
C GLY A 552 -30.34 -0.30 15.33
N LYS A 553 -31.57 -0.78 15.06
CA LYS A 553 -31.94 -2.17 15.36
C LYS A 553 -31.40 -3.10 14.27
N ALA A 554 -30.30 -3.79 14.59
CA ALA A 554 -29.62 -4.71 13.70
C ALA A 554 -30.07 -6.17 13.88
N SER A 555 -30.13 -6.92 12.78
CA SER A 555 -30.43 -8.35 12.72
C SER A 555 -29.54 -9.05 11.69
N THR A 556 -29.33 -10.35 11.84
CA THR A 556 -28.53 -11.16 10.90
C THR A 556 -29.43 -11.75 9.81
N ILE A 557 -29.04 -11.55 8.55
CA ILE A 557 -29.62 -12.27 7.42
C ILE A 557 -28.81 -13.56 7.24
N ARG A 558 -29.48 -14.72 7.36
CA ARG A 558 -28.80 -16.01 7.22
C ARG A 558 -28.50 -16.30 5.76
N VAL A 559 -27.22 -16.57 5.48
CA VAL A 559 -26.74 -17.08 4.19
C VAL A 559 -26.33 -18.54 4.43
N ASN A 560 -27.17 -19.48 4.02
CA ASN A 560 -26.91 -20.91 4.20
C ASN A 560 -26.05 -21.42 3.03
N LEU A 561 -24.77 -21.03 3.01
CA LEU A 561 -23.81 -21.41 2.00
C LEU A 561 -22.52 -21.90 2.67
N ASP A 562 -22.12 -23.12 2.33
CA ASP A 562 -20.89 -23.76 2.82
C ASP A 562 -19.97 -24.11 1.66
N TRP A 563 -18.68 -24.20 1.95
CA TRP A 563 -17.67 -24.69 1.02
C TRP A 563 -16.80 -25.75 1.68
N ARG A 564 -16.14 -26.57 0.86
CA ARG A 564 -15.17 -27.56 1.32
C ARG A 564 -14.00 -27.63 0.38
N LYS A 565 -12.82 -27.88 0.93
CA LYS A 565 -11.65 -28.18 0.12
C LYS A 565 -11.88 -29.50 -0.65
N PRO A 566 -11.59 -29.56 -1.96
CA PRO A 566 -11.64 -30.81 -2.71
C PRO A 566 -10.72 -31.88 -2.10
N GLY A 567 -11.06 -33.15 -2.33
CA GLY A 567 -10.19 -34.27 -1.96
C GLY A 567 -8.78 -34.11 -2.55
N ALA A 568 -7.78 -34.62 -1.85
CA ALA A 568 -6.43 -34.63 -2.37
C ALA A 568 -6.35 -35.52 -3.63
N PRO A 569 -5.49 -35.17 -4.60
CA PRO A 569 -5.25 -36.05 -5.75
C PRO A 569 -4.77 -37.44 -5.31
N GLU A 570 -5.05 -38.44 -6.15
CA GLU A 570 -4.50 -39.78 -6.00
C GLU A 570 -2.97 -39.75 -5.99
N ARG A 571 -2.37 -40.84 -5.47
CA ARG A 571 -0.92 -41.00 -5.46
C ARG A 571 -0.36 -40.89 -6.88
N LYS A 572 0.67 -40.07 -7.06
CA LYS A 572 1.39 -39.89 -8.34
C LYS A 572 2.88 -40.06 -8.18
N VAL A 573 3.53 -40.63 -9.18
CA VAL A 573 4.98 -40.65 -9.35
C VAL A 573 5.33 -39.68 -10.47
N VAL A 574 6.07 -38.62 -10.15
CA VAL A 574 6.57 -37.65 -11.11
C VAL A 574 8.04 -37.91 -11.38
N ARG A 575 8.38 -38.25 -12.62
CA ARG A 575 9.76 -38.47 -13.03
C ARG A 575 10.39 -37.16 -13.48
N VAL A 576 11.54 -36.78 -12.91
CA VAL A 576 12.25 -35.54 -13.28
C VAL A 576 13.72 -35.82 -13.61
N GLY A 577 14.26 -35.05 -14.56
CA GLY A 577 15.67 -35.15 -14.96
C GLY A 577 16.61 -34.63 -13.87
N ALA A 578 16.20 -33.53 -13.21
CA ALA A 578 16.91 -32.98 -12.07
C ALA A 578 15.94 -32.43 -11.02
N TYR A 579 16.39 -32.29 -9.77
CA TYR A 579 15.65 -31.55 -8.76
C TYR A 579 16.56 -30.81 -7.77
N TRP A 580 16.04 -29.69 -7.29
CA TRP A 580 16.57 -28.95 -6.16
C TRP A 580 15.58 -29.03 -4.98
N ASP A 581 16.07 -29.37 -3.79
CA ASP A 581 15.21 -29.54 -2.60
C ASP A 581 14.85 -28.22 -1.91
N GLY A 582 15.41 -27.09 -2.36
CA GLY A 582 15.27 -25.76 -1.76
C GLY A 582 16.46 -25.35 -0.87
N GLU A 583 17.42 -26.24 -0.63
CA GLU A 583 18.54 -25.99 0.28
C GLU A 583 19.90 -26.44 -0.25
N ALA A 584 19.98 -27.52 -1.02
CA ALA A 584 21.22 -28.07 -1.53
C ALA A 584 22.01 -27.05 -2.37
N GLN A 585 23.32 -27.22 -2.45
CA GLN A 585 24.17 -26.39 -3.33
C GLN A 585 24.02 -26.82 -4.79
N ASP A 586 23.87 -28.13 -5.03
CA ASP A 586 23.82 -28.73 -6.36
C ASP A 586 22.48 -29.42 -6.62
N LEU A 587 22.17 -29.60 -7.91
CA LEU A 587 21.04 -30.40 -8.35
C LEU A 587 21.32 -31.90 -8.16
N ARG A 588 20.30 -32.63 -7.74
CA ARG A 588 20.31 -34.09 -7.79
C ARG A 588 19.63 -34.55 -9.09
N GLN A 589 20.18 -35.59 -9.70
CA GLN A 589 19.76 -36.05 -11.03
C GLN A 589 18.87 -37.29 -10.95
N ASN A 590 18.04 -37.47 -11.98
CA ASN A 590 17.27 -38.67 -12.27
C ASN A 590 16.49 -39.22 -11.06
N VAL A 591 15.55 -38.41 -10.56
CA VAL A 591 14.69 -38.81 -9.43
C VAL A 591 13.21 -38.92 -9.79
N ASP A 592 12.53 -39.80 -9.06
CA ASP A 592 11.09 -39.88 -9.00
C ASP A 592 10.63 -39.19 -7.70
N ILE A 593 9.72 -38.23 -7.83
CA ILE A 593 9.03 -37.57 -6.72
C ILE A 593 7.69 -38.26 -6.53
N VAL A 594 7.52 -38.96 -5.41
CA VAL A 594 6.25 -39.60 -5.06
C VAL A 594 5.39 -38.58 -4.32
N VAL A 595 4.23 -38.26 -4.87
CA VAL A 595 3.24 -37.37 -4.29
C VAL A 595 2.05 -38.19 -3.82
N GLU A 596 1.61 -37.97 -2.58
CA GLU A 596 0.47 -38.64 -1.99
C GLU A 596 -0.26 -37.68 -1.06
N ASN A 597 -1.60 -37.66 -1.10
CA ASN A 597 -2.42 -36.76 -0.28
C ASN A 597 -2.02 -35.27 -0.43
N GLY A 598 -1.59 -34.88 -1.64
CA GLY A 598 -1.16 -33.53 -1.97
C GLY A 598 0.17 -33.09 -1.35
N CYS A 599 0.95 -34.03 -0.80
CA CYS A 599 2.26 -33.80 -0.21
C CYS A 599 3.32 -34.68 -0.87
N VAL A 600 4.57 -34.28 -0.82
CA VAL A 600 5.70 -35.14 -1.19
C VAL A 600 5.80 -36.24 -0.14
N LYS A 601 5.67 -37.49 -0.56
CA LYS A 601 5.80 -38.67 0.28
C LYS A 601 7.25 -39.13 0.36
N GLU A 602 7.93 -39.16 -0.79
CA GLU A 602 9.28 -39.68 -0.95
C GLU A 602 9.93 -39.02 -2.18
N VAL A 603 11.25 -38.84 -2.14
CA VAL A 603 12.06 -38.55 -3.33
C VAL A 603 13.11 -39.64 -3.44
N ARG A 604 13.17 -40.32 -4.58
CA ARG A 604 13.98 -41.54 -4.77
C ARG A 604 14.61 -41.59 -6.16
N PRO A 605 15.65 -42.41 -6.40
CA PRO A 605 16.16 -42.65 -7.75
C PRO A 605 15.06 -43.15 -8.70
N HIS A 606 15.18 -42.87 -10.00
CA HIS A 606 14.24 -43.36 -11.03
C HIS A 606 13.99 -44.87 -10.89
N HIS A 607 12.71 -45.25 -10.84
CA HIS A 607 12.32 -46.64 -10.74
C HIS A 607 10.96 -46.89 -11.41
N GLY A 608 10.92 -47.82 -12.38
CA GLY A 608 9.68 -48.31 -12.99
C GLY A 608 8.97 -47.26 -13.86
N ARG A 609 7.63 -47.26 -13.85
CA ARG A 609 6.80 -46.32 -14.62
C ARG A 609 6.45 -45.09 -13.79
N ALA A 610 6.42 -43.91 -14.43
CA ALA A 610 5.92 -42.67 -13.85
C ALA A 610 4.54 -42.30 -14.40
N ASP A 611 3.75 -41.61 -13.59
CA ASP A 611 2.42 -41.11 -13.96
C ASP A 611 2.51 -39.75 -14.69
N VAL A 612 3.55 -38.97 -14.38
CA VAL A 612 3.89 -37.72 -15.04
C VAL A 612 5.35 -37.79 -15.46
N ASP A 613 5.62 -37.62 -16.75
CA ASP A 613 6.98 -37.61 -17.30
C ASP A 613 7.45 -36.17 -17.51
N ALA A 614 8.37 -35.75 -16.64
CA ALA A 614 9.09 -34.49 -16.69
C ALA A 614 10.61 -34.76 -16.74
N SER A 615 11.03 -35.88 -17.35
CA SER A 615 12.43 -36.31 -17.45
C SER A 615 13.35 -35.30 -18.13
N GLY A 616 12.82 -34.43 -19.00
CA GLY A 616 13.56 -33.32 -19.61
C GLY A 616 13.64 -32.04 -18.74
N LEU A 617 13.04 -32.03 -17.55
CA LEU A 617 12.86 -30.82 -16.73
C LEU A 617 13.58 -30.93 -15.37
N THR A 618 13.81 -29.76 -14.78
CA THR A 618 14.29 -29.57 -13.41
C THR A 618 13.13 -29.21 -12.50
N ALA A 619 12.93 -29.94 -11.40
CA ALA A 619 11.98 -29.57 -10.35
C ALA A 619 12.63 -28.65 -9.30
N ILE A 620 11.97 -27.53 -9.01
CA ILE A 620 12.30 -26.64 -7.89
C ILE A 620 11.07 -26.40 -7.01
N PRO A 621 11.23 -26.04 -5.72
CA PRO A 621 10.08 -25.62 -4.93
C PRO A 621 9.35 -24.48 -5.64
N GLY A 622 8.02 -24.53 -5.62
CA GLY A 622 7.21 -23.46 -6.20
C GLY A 622 7.58 -22.11 -5.59
N LEU A 623 7.67 -21.08 -6.45
CA LEU A 623 8.06 -19.75 -6.03
C LEU A 623 6.95 -19.09 -5.21
N ILE A 624 7.35 -18.18 -4.32
CA ILE A 624 6.48 -17.41 -3.46
C ILE A 624 6.72 -15.92 -3.73
N ASP A 625 5.69 -15.25 -4.26
CA ASP A 625 5.67 -13.79 -4.33
C ASP A 625 5.10 -13.27 -3.00
N ALA A 626 5.99 -12.78 -2.11
CA ALA A 626 5.60 -12.36 -0.78
C ALA A 626 4.96 -10.96 -0.74
N HIS A 627 4.86 -10.22 -1.84
CA HIS A 627 4.19 -8.93 -1.82
C HIS A 627 3.58 -8.65 -3.18
N ASN A 628 2.25 -8.73 -3.26
CA ASN A 628 1.46 -8.39 -4.42
C ASN A 628 0.07 -7.94 -3.95
N HIS A 629 -0.78 -7.53 -4.87
CA HIS A 629 -2.13 -7.07 -4.63
C HIS A 629 -3.05 -7.73 -5.64
N TRP A 630 -3.93 -8.62 -5.19
CA TRP A 630 -4.86 -9.28 -6.10
C TRP A 630 -5.90 -8.31 -6.62
N HIS A 631 -6.36 -7.39 -5.78
CA HIS A 631 -7.55 -6.60 -6.06
C HIS A 631 -7.27 -5.12 -6.34
N LEU A 632 -6.01 -4.67 -6.22
CA LEU A 632 -5.53 -3.52 -6.99
C LEU A 632 -5.66 -3.89 -8.48
N ARG A 633 -6.58 -3.26 -9.23
CA ARG A 633 -7.00 -3.65 -10.59
C ARG A 633 -7.57 -5.06 -10.79
N GLY A 634 -7.63 -5.92 -9.77
CA GLY A 634 -8.04 -7.32 -9.93
C GLY A 634 -9.37 -7.57 -10.64
N ARG A 635 -10.37 -6.70 -10.44
CA ARG A 635 -11.67 -6.79 -11.14
C ARG A 635 -11.52 -6.80 -12.67
N GLN A 636 -10.52 -6.06 -13.16
CA GLN A 636 -10.27 -5.87 -14.59
C GLN A 636 -9.42 -7.00 -15.18
N TRP A 637 -8.64 -7.70 -14.35
CA TRP A 637 -7.88 -8.89 -14.74
C TRP A 637 -8.79 -10.12 -14.85
N GLY A 638 -9.77 -10.28 -13.97
CA GLY A 638 -10.67 -11.44 -13.97
C GLY A 638 -9.94 -12.73 -13.58
N ALA A 639 -10.42 -13.88 -14.07
CA ALA A 639 -9.92 -15.20 -13.67
C ALA A 639 -8.49 -15.48 -14.17
N ARG A 640 -8.00 -14.76 -15.18
CA ARG A 640 -6.65 -14.96 -15.73
C ARG A 640 -5.52 -14.59 -14.76
N GLN A 641 -5.81 -13.76 -13.75
CA GLN A 641 -4.79 -13.28 -12.81
C GLN A 641 -4.15 -14.45 -12.05
N GLY A 642 -4.92 -15.44 -11.59
CA GLY A 642 -4.37 -16.64 -10.96
C GLY A 642 -3.52 -17.47 -11.91
N ASN A 643 -3.92 -17.55 -13.19
CA ASN A 643 -3.19 -18.29 -14.22
C ASN A 643 -1.80 -17.68 -14.50
N VAL A 644 -1.65 -16.36 -14.44
CA VAL A 644 -0.36 -15.70 -14.75
C VAL A 644 0.73 -16.09 -13.75
N TRP A 645 0.43 -16.14 -12.45
CA TRP A 645 1.40 -16.58 -11.44
C TRP A 645 1.78 -18.05 -11.61
N LEU A 646 0.79 -18.92 -11.83
CA LEU A 646 1.03 -20.35 -12.06
C LEU A 646 1.88 -20.58 -13.33
N ALA A 647 1.62 -19.84 -14.41
CA ALA A 647 2.35 -19.95 -15.67
C ALA A 647 3.84 -19.61 -15.56
N TYR A 648 4.22 -18.90 -14.49
CA TYR A 648 5.60 -18.54 -14.15
C TYR A 648 6.10 -19.26 -12.88
N GLY A 649 5.45 -20.34 -12.46
CA GLY A 649 5.94 -21.24 -11.40
C GLY A 649 5.76 -20.69 -9.99
N ILE A 650 4.93 -19.66 -9.82
CA ILE A 650 4.63 -19.03 -8.53
C ILE A 650 3.38 -19.72 -7.98
N THR A 651 3.57 -20.58 -6.97
CA THR A 651 2.51 -21.42 -6.41
C THR A 651 1.90 -20.84 -5.14
N THR A 652 2.51 -19.81 -4.57
CA THR A 652 2.02 -19.12 -3.38
C THR A 652 2.22 -17.62 -3.52
N VAL A 653 1.25 -16.86 -3.05
CA VAL A 653 1.28 -15.39 -3.08
C VAL A 653 0.81 -14.84 -1.73
N ARG A 654 1.48 -13.78 -1.25
CA ARG A 654 1.09 -13.03 -0.06
C ARG A 654 0.72 -11.60 -0.44
N SER A 655 -0.50 -11.19 -0.13
CA SER A 655 -0.94 -9.79 -0.28
C SER A 655 -0.94 -9.02 1.04
N PRO A 656 -0.16 -7.94 1.17
CA PRO A 656 -0.18 -7.05 2.33
C PRO A 656 -1.25 -5.94 2.22
N GLY A 657 -2.21 -6.02 1.30
CA GLY A 657 -3.35 -5.11 1.28
C GLY A 657 -4.35 -5.43 0.18
N ASP A 658 -5.62 -5.69 0.53
CA ASP A 658 -6.70 -5.90 -0.43
C ASP A 658 -8.06 -5.50 0.16
N PRO A 659 -9.08 -5.15 -0.64
CA PRO A 659 -10.46 -5.06 -0.20
C PRO A 659 -10.87 -6.35 0.51
N VAL A 660 -11.35 -6.23 1.74
CA VAL A 660 -11.34 -7.36 2.67
C VAL A 660 -12.24 -8.52 2.23
N TYR A 661 -13.45 -8.26 1.74
CA TYR A 661 -14.38 -9.33 1.39
C TYR A 661 -14.01 -10.02 0.08
N GLN A 662 -13.45 -9.27 -0.87
CA GLN A 662 -12.88 -9.81 -2.10
C GLN A 662 -11.68 -10.72 -1.78
N MET A 663 -10.82 -10.31 -0.84
CA MET A 663 -9.72 -11.11 -0.34
C MET A 663 -10.21 -12.44 0.27
N VAL A 664 -11.22 -12.40 1.16
CA VAL A 664 -11.78 -13.63 1.76
C VAL A 664 -12.40 -14.52 0.68
N GLU A 665 -13.16 -13.94 -0.23
CA GLU A 665 -13.84 -14.66 -1.30
C GLU A 665 -12.87 -15.35 -2.27
N THR A 666 -11.82 -14.65 -2.68
CA THR A 666 -10.76 -15.21 -3.55
C THR A 666 -10.05 -16.37 -2.85
N ARG A 667 -9.72 -16.21 -1.56
CA ARG A 667 -9.11 -17.29 -0.76
C ARG A 667 -10.02 -18.51 -0.64
N GLU A 668 -11.31 -18.32 -0.38
CA GLU A 668 -12.29 -19.42 -0.32
C GLU A 668 -12.48 -20.09 -1.68
N ALA A 669 -12.54 -19.32 -2.77
CA ALA A 669 -12.67 -19.83 -4.13
C ALA A 669 -11.46 -20.67 -4.56
N LEU A 670 -10.23 -20.19 -4.31
CA LEU A 670 -9.00 -20.93 -4.56
C LEU A 670 -8.92 -22.22 -3.72
N ALA A 671 -9.31 -22.15 -2.44
CA ALA A 671 -9.30 -23.31 -1.55
C ALA A 671 -10.39 -24.34 -1.91
N ALA A 672 -11.55 -23.88 -2.40
CA ALA A 672 -12.64 -24.72 -2.89
C ALA A 672 -12.37 -25.28 -4.30
N GLY A 673 -11.38 -24.74 -5.02
CA GLY A 673 -11.06 -25.11 -6.41
C GLY A 673 -12.06 -24.59 -7.43
N THR A 674 -12.85 -23.57 -7.10
CA THR A 674 -13.74 -22.88 -8.07
C THR A 674 -13.04 -21.75 -8.82
N LEU A 675 -11.85 -21.35 -8.36
CA LEU A 675 -10.92 -20.45 -9.05
C LEU A 675 -9.56 -21.13 -9.16
N THR A 676 -8.91 -21.01 -10.32
CA THR A 676 -7.55 -21.51 -10.55
C THR A 676 -6.53 -20.45 -10.17
N GLY A 677 -5.50 -20.82 -9.40
CA GLY A 677 -4.44 -19.90 -9.01
C GLY A 677 -3.53 -20.44 -7.90
N PRO A 678 -2.54 -19.65 -7.47
CA PRO A 678 -1.66 -19.99 -6.37
C PRO A 678 -2.40 -20.03 -5.02
N ARG A 679 -1.75 -20.58 -3.99
CA ARG A 679 -2.19 -20.42 -2.60
C ARG A 679 -2.16 -18.95 -2.22
N PHE A 680 -3.26 -18.46 -1.66
CA PHE A 680 -3.40 -17.04 -1.32
C PHE A 680 -3.40 -16.81 0.20
N TYR A 681 -2.40 -16.05 0.67
CA TYR A 681 -2.31 -15.53 2.03
C TYR A 681 -2.44 -14.02 1.98
N ALA A 682 -3.18 -13.42 2.91
CA ALA A 682 -3.38 -11.98 2.83
C ALA A 682 -3.79 -11.33 4.16
N THR A 683 -3.59 -10.02 4.20
CA THR A 683 -4.41 -9.10 4.99
C THR A 683 -5.54 -8.57 4.11
N GLY A 684 -6.65 -8.15 4.72
CA GLY A 684 -7.57 -7.24 4.05
C GLY A 684 -7.00 -5.82 4.03
N GLU A 685 -7.85 -4.81 4.21
CA GLU A 685 -7.42 -3.42 4.06
C GLU A 685 -6.27 -3.03 5.00
N ALA A 686 -5.30 -2.27 4.48
CA ALA A 686 -4.23 -1.72 5.29
C ALA A 686 -4.78 -0.65 6.25
N ILE A 687 -4.36 -0.71 7.52
CA ILE A 687 -4.78 0.24 8.56
C ILE A 687 -3.88 1.47 8.47
N ASP A 688 -4.47 2.63 8.18
CA ASP A 688 -3.76 3.88 7.97
C ASP A 688 -4.29 5.02 8.85
N GLY A 689 -3.72 6.22 8.75
CA GLY A 689 -4.10 7.39 9.53
C GLY A 689 -5.22 8.24 8.93
N SER A 690 -5.16 9.54 9.19
CA SER A 690 -6.19 10.53 8.83
C SER A 690 -6.34 10.80 7.34
N ARG A 691 -5.29 10.52 6.57
CA ARG A 691 -5.24 10.71 5.12
C ARG A 691 -4.79 9.42 4.48
N VAL A 692 -5.44 9.06 3.38
CA VAL A 692 -5.27 7.79 2.66
C VAL A 692 -5.10 8.05 1.17
N TYR A 693 -4.61 7.04 0.44
CA TYR A 693 -4.44 7.13 -1.01
C TYR A 693 -5.23 6.06 -1.76
N TYR A 694 -4.87 4.79 -1.61
CA TYR A 694 -5.49 3.67 -2.34
C TYR A 694 -6.95 3.43 -1.90
N ASN A 695 -7.75 2.83 -2.78
CA ASN A 695 -9.18 2.61 -2.54
C ASN A 695 -9.50 1.62 -1.40
N PHE A 696 -8.53 0.81 -0.95
CA PHE A 696 -8.65 -0.20 0.11
C PHE A 696 -7.85 0.13 1.38
N MET A 697 -7.55 1.40 1.63
CA MET A 697 -6.95 1.84 2.90
C MET A 697 -8.02 2.20 3.92
N ARG A 698 -7.82 1.81 5.18
CA ARG A 698 -8.74 2.10 6.29
C ARG A 698 -8.23 3.27 7.13
N PRO A 699 -8.78 4.48 6.98
CA PRO A 699 -8.43 5.61 7.82
C PRO A 699 -8.81 5.32 9.26
N THR A 700 -7.84 5.32 10.18
CA THR A 700 -8.02 4.95 11.59
C THR A 700 -7.53 6.07 12.51
N LEU A 701 -8.46 6.65 13.26
CA LEU A 701 -8.22 7.88 14.02
C LEU A 701 -8.23 7.68 15.55
N SER A 702 -8.64 6.51 16.03
CA SER A 702 -8.76 6.23 17.46
C SER A 702 -8.48 4.78 17.82
N LYS A 703 -8.19 4.52 19.10
CA LYS A 703 -8.03 3.16 19.64
C LYS A 703 -9.34 2.35 19.57
N ALA A 704 -10.48 3.01 19.76
CA ALA A 704 -11.79 2.35 19.69
C ALA A 704 -12.08 1.86 18.27
N GLN A 705 -11.73 2.66 17.26
CA GLN A 705 -11.80 2.25 15.87
C GLN A 705 -10.78 1.15 15.56
N LEU A 706 -9.54 1.27 16.04
CA LEU A 706 -8.53 0.21 15.88
C LEU A 706 -9.04 -1.14 16.42
N ASP A 707 -9.79 -1.14 17.53
CA ASP A 707 -10.40 -2.37 18.06
C ASP A 707 -11.47 -2.97 17.13
N LEU A 708 -12.19 -2.16 16.34
CA LEU A 708 -13.06 -2.64 15.26
C LEU A 708 -12.22 -3.32 14.15
N GLU A 709 -11.14 -2.68 13.71
CA GLU A 709 -10.27 -3.21 12.65
C GLU A 709 -9.59 -4.52 13.05
N LEU A 710 -9.07 -4.61 14.29
CA LEU A 710 -8.44 -5.82 14.81
C LEU A 710 -9.45 -6.97 14.99
N ARG A 711 -10.70 -6.66 15.40
CA ARG A 711 -11.79 -7.65 15.43
C ARG A 711 -12.13 -8.14 14.03
N ARG A 712 -12.25 -7.25 13.04
CA ARG A 712 -12.46 -7.63 11.63
C ARG A 712 -11.37 -8.58 11.14
N ALA A 713 -10.10 -8.23 11.36
CA ALA A 713 -8.96 -9.06 11.00
C ALA A 713 -9.02 -10.45 11.67
N HIS A 714 -9.40 -10.52 12.94
CA HIS A 714 -9.56 -11.78 13.65
C HIS A 714 -10.69 -12.65 13.09
N GLU A 715 -11.90 -12.08 12.96
CA GLU A 715 -13.13 -12.80 12.61
C GLU A 715 -13.16 -13.25 11.13
N LEU A 716 -12.58 -12.44 10.24
CA LEU A 716 -12.39 -12.79 8.83
C LEU A 716 -11.12 -13.62 8.57
N GLY A 717 -10.34 -13.88 9.62
CA GLY A 717 -9.15 -14.71 9.55
C GLY A 717 -8.11 -14.11 8.62
N TYR A 718 -7.53 -12.96 8.95
CA TYR A 718 -6.36 -12.46 8.23
C TYR A 718 -5.13 -13.33 8.54
N ASP A 719 -4.21 -13.42 7.58
CA ASP A 719 -2.92 -14.11 7.72
C ASP A 719 -1.84 -13.18 8.27
N MET A 720 -1.99 -11.88 8.05
CA MET A 720 -1.17 -10.82 8.63
C MET A 720 -2.00 -9.53 8.78
N ILE A 721 -1.44 -8.49 9.40
CA ILE A 721 -2.02 -7.14 9.41
C ILE A 721 -1.00 -6.15 8.84
N LYS A 722 -1.43 -5.30 7.91
CA LYS A 722 -0.60 -4.20 7.41
C LYS A 722 -0.98 -2.90 8.11
N THR A 723 0.01 -2.23 8.68
CA THR A 723 -0.09 -0.81 9.05
C THR A 723 0.56 0.04 7.97
N TYR A 724 0.04 1.23 7.71
CA TYR A 724 0.47 2.06 6.59
C TYR A 724 1.07 3.40 7.01
N VAL A 725 1.50 4.20 6.02
CA VAL A 725 2.46 5.29 6.20
C VAL A 725 1.99 6.41 7.10
N ARG A 726 0.68 6.69 7.14
CA ARG A 726 0.07 7.78 7.91
C ARG A 726 -0.48 7.31 9.26
N LEU A 727 -0.45 6.02 9.61
CA LEU A 727 -0.90 5.57 10.93
C LEU A 727 0.04 6.08 12.03
N PRO A 728 -0.45 6.80 13.06
CA PRO A 728 0.38 7.26 14.17
C PRO A 728 1.09 6.11 14.90
N VAL A 729 2.31 6.36 15.37
CA VAL A 729 3.15 5.35 16.04
C VAL A 729 2.45 4.75 17.26
N GLU A 730 1.66 5.54 18.00
CA GLU A 730 0.89 5.03 19.12
C GLU A 730 -0.13 3.95 18.72
N LEU A 731 -0.81 4.13 17.59
CA LEU A 731 -1.77 3.14 17.07
C LEU A 731 -1.06 1.93 16.47
N GLN A 732 0.09 2.11 15.80
CA GLN A 732 0.94 1.00 15.37
C GLN A 732 1.38 0.14 16.56
N ARG A 733 1.85 0.78 17.64
CA ARG A 733 2.22 0.09 18.89
C ARG A 733 1.05 -0.67 19.49
N ALA A 734 -0.14 -0.07 19.54
CA ALA A 734 -1.34 -0.73 20.04
C ALA A 734 -1.72 -1.96 19.18
N ALA A 735 -1.60 -1.87 17.85
CA ALA A 735 -1.83 -2.99 16.94
C ALA A 735 -0.83 -4.13 17.19
N VAL A 736 0.47 -3.81 17.30
CA VAL A 736 1.53 -4.81 17.58
C VAL A 736 1.32 -5.52 18.92
N GLN A 737 0.87 -4.80 19.95
CA GLN A 737 0.61 -5.37 21.28
C GLN A 737 -0.62 -6.28 21.34
N ARG A 738 -1.62 -6.04 20.48
CA ARG A 738 -2.92 -6.74 20.52
C ARG A 738 -3.06 -7.83 19.46
N SER A 739 -2.24 -7.78 18.41
CA SER A 739 -2.32 -8.72 17.29
C SER A 739 -1.76 -10.10 17.65
N LYS A 740 -2.41 -11.13 17.09
CA LYS A 740 -2.00 -12.54 17.15
C LYS A 740 -1.45 -13.05 15.82
N VAL A 741 -1.36 -12.19 14.82
CA VAL A 741 -0.84 -12.50 13.48
C VAL A 741 0.37 -11.60 13.18
N PRO A 742 1.26 -12.02 12.27
CA PRO A 742 2.35 -11.16 11.81
C PRO A 742 1.85 -9.78 11.39
N LEU A 743 2.67 -8.76 11.62
CA LEU A 743 2.41 -7.41 11.12
C LEU A 743 3.57 -6.90 10.29
N SER A 744 3.26 -6.11 9.27
CA SER A 744 4.26 -5.32 8.56
C SER A 744 3.86 -3.86 8.37
N SER A 745 4.83 -3.04 7.99
CA SER A 745 4.67 -1.61 7.71
C SER A 745 5.61 -1.17 6.57
N HIS A 746 5.72 0.14 6.33
CA HIS A 746 6.70 0.76 5.42
C HIS A 746 7.96 1.24 6.16
N TYR A 747 7.89 1.32 7.49
CA TYR A 747 8.97 1.87 8.30
C TYR A 747 9.80 0.78 8.98
N LEU A 748 11.11 0.90 8.91
CA LEU A 748 12.05 0.08 9.68
C LEU A 748 12.01 0.46 11.16
N TYR A 749 12.13 1.75 11.44
CA TYR A 749 12.11 2.30 12.79
C TYR A 749 11.01 3.37 12.88
N PRO A 750 10.16 3.35 13.93
CA PRO A 750 10.29 2.60 15.19
C PRO A 750 9.78 1.15 15.17
N ALA A 751 9.33 0.61 14.03
CA ALA A 751 8.74 -0.73 13.94
C ALA A 751 9.62 -1.84 14.55
N ALA A 752 10.94 -1.81 14.35
CA ALA A 752 11.89 -2.73 14.94
C ALA A 752 11.90 -2.68 16.48
N ASN A 753 11.77 -1.49 17.07
CA ASN A 753 11.63 -1.33 18.52
C ASN A 753 10.23 -1.74 19.01
N LEU A 754 9.18 -1.54 18.20
CA LEU A 754 7.82 -1.95 18.58
C LEU A 754 7.66 -3.47 18.60
N GLY A 755 8.46 -4.20 17.80
CA GLY A 755 8.36 -5.65 17.60
C GLY A 755 7.43 -6.03 16.45
N MET A 756 7.49 -5.27 15.35
CA MET A 756 6.87 -5.59 14.07
C MET A 756 7.57 -6.83 13.44
N ASP A 757 6.86 -7.62 12.63
CA ASP A 757 7.40 -8.87 12.04
C ASP A 757 8.09 -8.64 10.67
N GLY A 758 7.83 -7.50 10.01
CA GLY A 758 8.47 -7.18 8.73
C GLY A 758 8.30 -5.73 8.27
N MET A 759 9.15 -5.32 7.34
CA MET A 759 9.04 -4.08 6.58
C MET A 759 8.87 -4.42 5.10
N GLU A 760 7.89 -3.76 4.48
CA GLU A 760 7.73 -3.81 3.03
C GLU A 760 8.38 -2.58 2.39
N HIS A 761 8.99 -2.80 1.23
CA HIS A 761 9.70 -1.86 0.38
C HIS A 761 10.98 -1.29 1.00
N VAL A 762 12.08 -1.24 0.23
CA VAL A 762 13.24 -0.44 0.63
C VAL A 762 13.14 1.02 0.16
N GLY A 763 12.40 1.27 -0.93
CA GLY A 763 12.02 2.60 -1.39
C GLY A 763 10.58 2.60 -1.90
N ALA A 764 9.73 3.40 -1.25
CA ALA A 764 8.31 3.61 -1.58
C ALA A 764 7.79 4.86 -0.85
N THR A 765 6.47 5.04 -0.79
CA THR A 765 5.81 6.14 -0.07
C THR A 765 6.33 6.32 1.34
N ASN A 766 6.59 7.57 1.69
CA ASN A 766 7.03 7.95 3.01
C ASN A 766 6.39 9.28 3.44
N ARG A 767 5.74 9.29 4.61
CA ARG A 767 5.16 10.48 5.23
C ARG A 767 6.16 11.61 5.49
N LEU A 768 7.47 11.35 5.55
CA LEU A 768 8.52 12.34 5.85
C LEU A 768 8.89 13.22 4.65
N GLY A 769 8.67 12.75 3.41
CA GLY A 769 9.23 13.37 2.19
C GLY A 769 10.67 12.96 1.89
N TYR A 770 11.24 12.04 2.69
CA TYR A 770 12.53 11.38 2.49
C TYR A 770 12.52 10.05 3.27
N SER A 771 13.52 9.18 3.07
CA SER A 771 13.56 7.84 3.69
C SER A 771 14.71 7.69 4.67
N HIS A 772 14.47 7.11 5.84
CA HIS A 772 15.56 6.64 6.74
C HIS A 772 16.03 5.21 6.39
N THR A 773 15.47 4.58 5.35
CA THR A 773 15.85 3.22 4.92
C THR A 773 16.87 3.27 3.79
N VAL A 774 16.67 4.16 2.80
CA VAL A 774 17.60 4.37 1.69
C VAL A 774 17.72 5.86 1.36
N THR A 775 18.88 6.27 0.85
CA THR A 775 19.09 7.61 0.31
C THR A 775 18.38 7.79 -1.03
N ARG A 776 18.36 9.02 -1.54
CA ARG A 776 17.85 9.29 -2.89
C ARG A 776 18.70 8.65 -3.99
N GLN A 777 19.93 8.23 -3.68
CA GLN A 777 20.76 7.38 -4.56
C GLN A 777 20.48 5.88 -4.36
N GLY A 778 19.62 5.51 -3.43
CA GLY A 778 19.28 4.11 -3.13
C GLY A 778 20.23 3.40 -2.17
N LYS A 779 21.14 4.12 -1.50
CA LYS A 779 22.09 3.51 -0.56
C LYS A 779 21.51 3.39 0.84
N ALA A 780 21.89 2.35 1.56
CA ALA A 780 21.60 2.19 2.98
C ALA A 780 22.92 2.08 3.75
N TYR A 781 22.99 2.68 4.94
CA TYR A 781 24.20 2.68 5.78
C TYR A 781 24.07 1.72 6.97
N GLN A 782 25.10 1.72 7.83
CA GLN A 782 25.21 0.78 8.95
C GLN A 782 23.98 0.76 9.87
N ASP A 783 23.30 1.88 10.07
CA ASP A 783 22.07 1.93 10.88
C ASP A 783 21.00 0.99 10.37
N VAL A 784 20.71 1.06 9.09
CA VAL A 784 19.62 0.30 8.47
C VAL A 784 19.96 -1.19 8.44
N VAL A 785 21.19 -1.53 8.02
CA VAL A 785 21.65 -2.93 7.99
C VAL A 785 21.64 -3.52 9.40
N SER A 786 22.16 -2.81 10.40
CA SER A 786 22.26 -3.31 11.78
C SER A 786 20.90 -3.49 12.43
N LEU A 787 19.93 -2.61 12.15
CA LEU A 787 18.56 -2.77 12.64
C LEU A 787 17.89 -4.02 12.07
N PHE A 788 18.10 -4.34 10.80
CA PHE A 788 17.59 -5.58 10.21
C PHE A 788 18.28 -6.83 10.77
N THR A 789 19.62 -6.83 10.86
CA THR A 789 20.36 -8.01 11.33
C THR A 789 20.24 -8.24 12.84
N SER A 790 19.92 -7.19 13.61
CA SER A 790 19.70 -7.29 15.06
C SER A 790 18.24 -7.54 15.45
N SER A 791 17.30 -7.32 14.55
CA SER A 791 15.88 -7.63 14.75
C SER A 791 15.50 -8.97 14.12
N SER A 792 14.27 -9.42 14.36
CA SER A 792 13.67 -10.58 13.64
C SER A 792 12.82 -10.15 12.44
N MET A 793 12.86 -8.86 12.06
CA MET A 793 12.03 -8.34 10.97
C MET A 793 12.48 -8.90 9.63
N SER A 794 11.51 -9.29 8.80
CA SER A 794 11.78 -9.50 7.38
C SER A 794 11.95 -8.18 6.64
N MET A 795 12.74 -8.20 5.59
CA MET A 795 12.77 -7.18 4.54
C MET A 795 12.14 -7.75 3.27
N THR A 796 11.09 -7.11 2.77
CA THR A 796 10.61 -7.32 1.40
C THR A 796 11.07 -6.14 0.54
N PRO A 797 12.09 -6.26 -0.32
CA PRO A 797 12.68 -5.09 -0.95
C PRO A 797 11.83 -4.48 -2.06
N THR A 798 10.97 -5.27 -2.73
CA THR A 798 10.16 -4.85 -3.89
C THR A 798 10.96 -4.00 -4.87
N LEU A 799 11.87 -4.64 -5.61
CA LEU A 799 12.89 -3.96 -6.41
C LEU A 799 12.31 -3.23 -7.63
N PHE A 800 11.51 -2.17 -7.45
CA PHE A 800 10.76 -1.45 -8.49
C PHE A 800 11.58 -1.02 -9.70
N HIS A 801 12.87 -0.74 -9.51
CA HIS A 801 13.76 -0.37 -10.60
C HIS A 801 14.24 -1.56 -11.45
N ASN A 802 13.75 -2.79 -11.21
CA ASN A 802 14.12 -3.97 -11.99
C ASN A 802 13.84 -3.82 -13.49
N ARG A 803 12.87 -2.97 -13.87
CA ARG A 803 12.53 -2.70 -15.27
C ARG A 803 13.67 -2.05 -16.06
N ALA A 804 14.64 -1.42 -15.38
CA ALA A 804 15.87 -0.98 -16.03
C ALA A 804 16.65 -2.12 -16.73
N LEU A 805 16.36 -3.38 -16.39
CA LEU A 805 16.92 -4.55 -17.06
C LEU A 805 16.30 -4.82 -18.44
N PHE A 806 15.20 -4.18 -18.82
CA PHE A 806 14.65 -4.29 -20.19
C PHE A 806 15.58 -3.74 -21.26
N ALA A 807 16.53 -2.88 -20.89
CA ALA A 807 17.62 -2.46 -21.78
C ALA A 807 18.50 -3.65 -22.24
N GLU A 808 18.53 -4.75 -21.49
CA GLU A 808 19.35 -5.93 -21.74
C GLU A 808 18.54 -7.18 -22.06
N ASP A 809 17.35 -7.33 -21.46
CA ASP A 809 16.56 -8.55 -21.53
C ASP A 809 15.05 -8.27 -21.55
N LYS A 810 14.44 -8.45 -22.72
CA LYS A 810 12.99 -8.29 -22.93
C LYS A 810 12.24 -9.62 -22.99
N SER A 811 12.93 -10.75 -22.72
CA SER A 811 12.38 -12.10 -22.95
C SER A 811 11.04 -12.33 -22.25
N LEU A 812 10.85 -11.83 -21.02
CA LEU A 812 9.59 -11.96 -20.29
C LEU A 812 8.47 -11.08 -20.87
N ALA A 813 8.80 -9.91 -21.43
CA ALA A 813 7.81 -9.02 -22.05
C ALA A 813 7.34 -9.56 -23.41
N THR A 814 8.20 -10.26 -24.14
CA THR A 814 7.87 -10.87 -25.43
C THR A 814 7.37 -12.31 -25.32
N ASP A 815 7.32 -12.87 -24.11
CA ASP A 815 6.87 -14.24 -23.87
C ASP A 815 5.39 -14.41 -24.23
N GLU A 816 5.04 -15.56 -24.82
CA GLU A 816 3.67 -15.90 -25.17
C GLU A 816 2.74 -15.86 -23.94
N ARG A 817 3.21 -16.35 -22.79
CA ARG A 817 2.43 -16.37 -21.55
C ARG A 817 2.05 -14.96 -21.11
N THR A 818 2.99 -14.01 -21.16
CA THR A 818 2.72 -12.60 -20.87
C THR A 818 1.71 -12.03 -21.87
N ARG A 819 1.93 -12.23 -23.17
CA ARG A 819 1.04 -11.74 -24.23
C ARG A 819 -0.41 -12.23 -24.09
N VAL A 820 -0.59 -13.49 -23.69
CA VAL A 820 -1.91 -14.12 -23.60
C VAL A 820 -2.60 -13.86 -22.25
N LEU A 821 -1.84 -13.87 -21.15
CA LEU A 821 -2.41 -13.78 -19.79
C LEU A 821 -2.44 -12.38 -19.21
N PHE A 822 -1.80 -11.39 -19.84
CA PHE A 822 -2.03 -10.00 -19.48
C PHE A 822 -3.30 -9.51 -20.19
N PRO A 823 -4.14 -8.69 -19.55
CA PRO A 823 -5.17 -7.94 -20.28
C PRO A 823 -4.54 -7.14 -21.43
N PRO A 824 -5.19 -7.00 -22.60
CA PRO A 824 -4.54 -6.38 -23.77
C PRO A 824 -3.90 -5.00 -23.50
N TRP A 825 -4.61 -4.11 -22.80
CA TRP A 825 -4.10 -2.77 -22.44
C TRP A 825 -2.92 -2.82 -21.45
N GLU A 826 -2.92 -3.79 -20.52
CA GLU A 826 -1.79 -4.02 -19.60
C GLU A 826 -0.57 -4.56 -20.37
N TYR A 827 -0.80 -5.46 -21.33
CA TYR A 827 0.26 -5.99 -22.18
C TYR A 827 0.89 -4.90 -23.04
N GLU A 828 0.07 -4.07 -23.70
CA GLU A 828 0.54 -2.96 -24.52
C GLU A 828 1.38 -1.98 -23.70
N ARG A 829 0.92 -1.61 -22.49
CA ARG A 829 1.68 -0.73 -21.60
C ARG A 829 2.99 -1.37 -21.14
N TYR A 830 2.95 -2.64 -20.73
CA TYR A 830 4.13 -3.38 -20.28
C TYR A 830 5.16 -3.53 -21.41
N LEU A 831 4.70 -3.80 -22.63
CA LEU A 831 5.55 -3.89 -23.82
C LEU A 831 6.13 -2.54 -24.21
N ALA A 832 5.36 -1.45 -24.09
CA ALA A 832 5.86 -0.08 -24.33
C ALA A 832 6.99 0.28 -23.34
N ASP A 833 6.81 -0.03 -22.05
CA ASP A 833 7.83 0.17 -21.02
C ASP A 833 9.10 -0.65 -21.35
N ALA A 834 8.94 -1.94 -21.67
CA ALA A 834 10.05 -2.78 -22.11
C ALA A 834 10.73 -2.25 -23.39
N ASN A 835 9.97 -1.70 -24.34
CA ASN A 835 10.51 -1.11 -25.56
C ASN A 835 11.30 0.17 -25.31
N SER A 836 10.93 0.96 -24.29
CA SER A 836 11.71 2.11 -23.81
C SER A 836 13.00 1.72 -23.07
N GLY A 837 13.21 0.42 -22.81
CA GLY A 837 14.31 -0.08 -21.99
C GLY A 837 14.09 0.14 -20.49
N GLY A 838 12.84 0.38 -20.07
CA GLY A 838 12.53 0.75 -18.68
C GLY A 838 12.99 2.16 -18.34
N ALA A 839 12.78 3.13 -19.22
CA ALA A 839 13.37 4.47 -19.12
C ALA A 839 13.02 5.23 -17.82
N ALA A 840 11.88 4.91 -17.19
CA ALA A 840 11.47 5.45 -15.89
C ALA A 840 12.19 4.79 -14.69
N SER A 841 13.00 3.75 -14.92
CA SER A 841 13.75 3.03 -13.89
C SER A 841 15.25 3.33 -13.93
N SER A 842 15.88 3.26 -12.76
CA SER A 842 17.32 3.53 -12.61
C SER A 842 18.09 2.27 -12.28
N ALA A 843 18.95 1.82 -13.21
CA ALA A 843 19.88 0.71 -12.98
C ALA A 843 20.87 0.99 -11.83
N HIS A 844 21.20 2.26 -11.59
CA HIS A 844 22.05 2.68 -10.47
C HIS A 844 21.35 2.43 -9.13
N ILE A 845 20.11 2.91 -8.99
CA ILE A 845 19.33 2.72 -7.75
C ILE A 845 19.05 1.22 -7.54
N LEU A 846 18.70 0.49 -8.60
CA LEU A 846 18.51 -0.96 -8.55
C LEU A 846 19.72 -1.70 -7.98
N ARG A 847 20.93 -1.36 -8.45
CA ARG A 847 22.17 -1.94 -7.94
C ARG A 847 22.31 -1.69 -6.44
N ASN A 848 22.15 -0.46 -5.98
CA ASN A 848 22.30 -0.11 -4.56
C ASN A 848 21.25 -0.81 -3.68
N TRP A 849 20.01 -0.97 -4.17
CA TRP A 849 18.98 -1.73 -3.46
C TRP A 849 19.32 -3.22 -3.33
N VAL A 850 19.87 -3.83 -4.38
CA VAL A 850 20.31 -5.23 -4.32
C VAL A 850 21.52 -5.40 -3.40
N GLU A 851 22.49 -4.49 -3.45
CA GLU A 851 23.65 -4.50 -2.54
C GLU A 851 23.22 -4.38 -1.07
N PHE A 852 22.24 -3.52 -0.79
CA PHE A 852 21.64 -3.41 0.54
C PHE A 852 20.94 -4.72 0.97
N ALA A 853 20.09 -5.29 0.12
CA ALA A 853 19.43 -6.56 0.41
C ALA A 853 20.47 -7.68 0.62
N LEU A 854 21.57 -7.69 -0.14
CA LEU A 854 22.64 -8.66 0.00
C LEU A 854 23.38 -8.51 1.34
N ALA A 855 23.67 -7.27 1.75
CA ALA A 855 24.29 -6.97 3.03
C ALA A 855 23.43 -7.47 4.20
N VAL A 856 22.11 -7.28 4.13
CA VAL A 856 21.17 -7.82 5.13
C VAL A 856 21.13 -9.34 5.08
N HIS A 857 21.01 -9.94 3.89
CA HIS A 857 20.97 -11.41 3.72
C HIS A 857 22.21 -12.10 4.30
N ARG A 858 23.40 -11.65 3.90
CA ARG A 858 24.69 -12.22 4.36
C ARG A 858 25.02 -11.83 5.80
N GLY A 859 24.45 -10.73 6.30
CA GLY A 859 24.49 -10.34 7.71
C GLY A 859 23.54 -11.14 8.62
N GLY A 860 22.80 -12.11 8.09
CA GLY A 860 21.90 -12.99 8.84
C GLY A 860 20.46 -12.49 8.97
N GLY A 861 20.11 -11.38 8.33
CA GLY A 861 18.75 -10.86 8.25
C GLY A 861 17.85 -11.64 7.26
N LEU A 862 16.54 -11.48 7.39
CA LEU A 862 15.55 -12.23 6.62
C LEU A 862 15.05 -11.45 5.40
N VAL A 863 15.66 -11.65 4.24
CA VAL A 863 15.19 -11.06 2.97
C VAL A 863 14.20 -12.00 2.27
N ILE A 864 13.03 -11.47 1.91
CA ILE A 864 11.97 -12.19 1.18
C ILE A 864 11.63 -11.48 -0.12
N CYS A 865 11.48 -12.22 -1.22
CA CYS A 865 11.12 -11.67 -2.52
C CYS A 865 9.65 -11.26 -2.56
N GLY A 866 9.37 -10.08 -3.10
CA GLY A 866 8.03 -9.56 -3.39
C GLY A 866 8.10 -8.51 -4.48
N THR A 867 6.98 -8.20 -5.13
CA THR A 867 6.93 -7.40 -6.36
C THR A 867 6.14 -6.10 -6.24
N ASP A 868 5.18 -6.06 -5.32
CA ASP A 868 4.12 -5.05 -5.26
C ASP A 868 3.29 -5.00 -6.57
N ALA A 869 3.17 -6.13 -7.25
CA ALA A 869 2.32 -6.23 -8.44
C ALA A 869 0.84 -6.00 -8.09
N PRO A 870 0.03 -5.32 -8.93
CA PRO A 870 0.33 -4.90 -10.29
C PRO A 870 0.97 -3.50 -10.42
N LEU A 871 1.40 -2.82 -9.34
CA LEU A 871 2.22 -1.61 -9.49
C LEU A 871 3.52 -1.95 -10.25
N ASP A 872 4.10 -3.11 -9.91
CA ASP A 872 4.96 -3.84 -10.82
C ASP A 872 4.24 -4.93 -11.63
N ALA A 873 4.87 -5.57 -12.61
CA ALA A 873 4.19 -6.55 -13.47
C ALA A 873 3.94 -7.88 -12.74
N PRO A 874 2.68 -8.39 -12.68
CA PRO A 874 2.38 -9.68 -12.09
C PRO A 874 3.23 -10.81 -12.66
N ALA A 875 3.77 -11.64 -11.78
CA ALA A 875 4.63 -12.79 -12.05
C ALA A 875 6.00 -12.48 -12.71
N THR A 876 6.05 -11.68 -13.76
CA THR A 876 7.31 -11.36 -14.46
C THR A 876 8.27 -10.56 -13.59
N ALA A 877 7.75 -9.67 -12.73
CA ALA A 877 8.57 -8.91 -11.78
C ALA A 877 9.26 -9.81 -10.74
N THR A 878 8.66 -10.95 -10.35
CA THR A 878 9.35 -11.92 -9.46
C THR A 878 10.63 -12.42 -10.13
N HIS A 879 10.55 -12.78 -11.40
CA HIS A 879 11.70 -13.26 -12.18
C HIS A 879 12.71 -12.15 -12.49
N MET A 880 12.24 -10.92 -12.76
CA MET A 880 13.14 -9.76 -12.92
C MET A 880 13.88 -9.42 -11.62
N ASN A 881 13.23 -9.52 -10.47
CA ASN A 881 13.87 -9.35 -9.17
C ASN A 881 14.96 -10.39 -8.94
N LEU A 882 14.71 -11.66 -9.26
CA LEU A 882 15.72 -12.72 -9.18
C LEU A 882 16.91 -12.46 -10.12
N ARG A 883 16.66 -12.01 -11.36
CA ARG A 883 17.71 -11.62 -12.32
C ARG A 883 18.51 -10.43 -11.80
N ALA A 884 17.86 -9.41 -11.25
CA ALA A 884 18.52 -8.26 -10.64
C ALA A 884 19.40 -8.65 -9.46
N MET A 885 18.90 -9.50 -8.56
CA MET A 885 19.65 -10.02 -7.43
C MET A 885 20.94 -10.70 -7.88
N VAL A 886 20.86 -11.60 -8.87
CA VAL A 886 22.04 -12.31 -9.37
C VAL A 886 23.01 -11.39 -10.09
N LYS A 887 22.50 -10.48 -10.93
CA LYS A 887 23.33 -9.51 -11.67
C LYS A 887 24.17 -8.64 -10.74
N TYR A 888 23.66 -8.27 -9.57
CA TYR A 888 24.35 -7.40 -8.62
C TYR A 888 24.85 -8.11 -7.35
N GLY A 889 25.06 -9.44 -7.40
CA GLY A 889 25.98 -10.12 -6.47
C GLY A 889 25.41 -11.29 -5.66
N PHE A 890 24.10 -11.56 -5.71
CA PHE A 890 23.57 -12.83 -5.19
C PHE A 890 24.04 -13.98 -6.08
N THR A 891 24.28 -15.15 -5.51
CA THR A 891 24.28 -16.40 -6.28
C THR A 891 22.85 -16.77 -6.71
N PRO A 892 22.65 -17.53 -7.80
CA PRO A 892 21.31 -18.02 -8.17
C PRO A 892 20.60 -18.75 -7.03
N ARG A 893 21.34 -19.54 -6.22
CA ARG A 893 20.82 -20.20 -5.03
C ARG A 893 20.34 -19.21 -3.96
N GLU A 894 21.16 -18.21 -3.60
CA GLU A 894 20.76 -17.19 -2.62
C GLU A 894 19.50 -16.45 -3.09
N ALA A 895 19.41 -16.09 -4.38
CA ALA A 895 18.24 -15.44 -4.95
C ALA A 895 16.98 -16.34 -4.86
N LEU A 896 17.06 -17.61 -5.28
CA LEU A 896 15.95 -18.56 -5.18
C LEU A 896 15.47 -18.77 -3.74
N VAL A 897 16.38 -18.80 -2.76
CA VAL A 897 16.03 -18.90 -1.34
C VAL A 897 15.15 -17.73 -0.88
N THR A 898 15.37 -16.51 -1.41
CA THR A 898 14.51 -15.35 -1.11
C THR A 898 13.08 -15.52 -1.64
N ALA A 899 12.87 -16.32 -2.69
CA ALA A 899 11.57 -16.56 -3.32
C ALA A 899 10.98 -17.94 -3.02
N THR A 900 11.56 -18.70 -2.08
CA THR A 900 11.07 -20.04 -1.71
C THR A 900 11.06 -20.19 -0.19
N ARG A 901 12.21 -20.56 0.39
CA ARG A 901 12.34 -20.91 1.80
C ARG A 901 12.10 -19.73 2.74
N ASN A 902 12.67 -18.55 2.46
CA ASN A 902 12.56 -17.41 3.37
C ASN A 902 11.11 -16.92 3.55
N PRO A 903 10.32 -16.69 2.48
CA PRO A 903 8.91 -16.32 2.64
C PRO A 903 8.07 -17.46 3.24
N ALA A 904 8.38 -18.73 2.96
CA ALA A 904 7.73 -19.86 3.62
C ALA A 904 7.99 -19.87 5.14
N ARG A 905 9.23 -19.59 5.58
CA ARG A 905 9.59 -19.40 7.00
C ARG A 905 8.79 -18.26 7.61
N TRP A 906 8.74 -17.10 6.96
CA TRP A 906 8.00 -15.94 7.47
C TRP A 906 6.49 -16.23 7.63
N LEU A 907 5.90 -16.96 6.67
CA LEU A 907 4.50 -17.38 6.74
C LEU A 907 4.26 -18.52 7.74
N GLY A 908 5.30 -19.17 8.26
CA GLY A 908 5.17 -20.34 9.14
C GLY A 908 4.60 -21.57 8.41
N LEU A 909 5.00 -21.78 7.16
CA LEU A 909 4.48 -22.83 6.29
C LEU A 909 5.57 -23.85 5.91
N PRO A 910 5.22 -25.15 5.76
CA PRO A 910 6.14 -26.18 5.29
C PRO A 910 6.39 -26.13 3.76
N LEU A 911 6.34 -24.93 3.17
CA LEU A 911 6.57 -24.67 1.74
C LEU A 911 8.05 -24.33 1.48
N GLY A 912 8.39 -24.08 0.21
CA GLY A 912 9.75 -23.68 -0.19
C GLY A 912 10.77 -24.81 -0.11
N ALA A 913 10.31 -26.07 -0.07
CA ALA A 913 11.16 -27.26 -0.11
C ALA A 913 10.48 -28.43 -0.83
N ILE A 914 11.27 -29.32 -1.46
CA ILE A 914 10.81 -30.61 -2.00
C ILE A 914 11.38 -31.73 -1.12
N LYS A 915 10.61 -32.12 -0.11
CA LYS A 915 11.01 -33.18 0.84
C LYS A 915 9.80 -33.89 1.45
N PRO A 916 9.95 -35.11 1.97
CA PRO A 916 8.87 -35.84 2.64
C PRO A 916 8.11 -34.97 3.66
N GLY A 917 6.78 -34.94 3.54
CA GLY A 917 5.87 -34.16 4.39
C GLY A 917 5.61 -32.71 3.93
N ALA A 918 6.39 -32.16 2.99
CA ALA A 918 6.11 -30.85 2.42
C ALA A 918 4.91 -30.92 1.44
N PRO A 919 4.05 -29.89 1.34
CA PRO A 919 3.06 -29.80 0.29
C PRO A 919 3.72 -29.90 -1.09
N ALA A 920 3.10 -30.64 -2.01
CA ALA A 920 3.60 -30.81 -3.36
C ALA A 920 3.29 -29.57 -4.21
N ASP A 921 4.01 -28.49 -3.92
CA ASP A 921 3.97 -27.20 -4.57
C ASP A 921 5.31 -27.02 -5.31
N ILE A 922 5.34 -27.38 -6.59
CA ILE A 922 6.57 -27.63 -7.37
C ILE A 922 6.47 -26.91 -8.72
N SER A 923 7.55 -26.25 -9.14
CA SER A 923 7.70 -25.73 -10.50
C SER A 923 8.63 -26.64 -11.30
N PHE A 924 8.24 -27.03 -12.51
CA PHE A 924 9.04 -27.84 -13.41
C PHE A 924 9.52 -26.96 -14.56
N VAL A 925 10.83 -26.70 -14.57
CA VAL A 925 11.47 -25.73 -15.45
C VAL A 925 12.44 -26.39 -16.42
N GLU A 926 12.58 -25.80 -17.60
CA GLU A 926 13.60 -26.18 -18.56
C GLU A 926 14.93 -25.48 -18.23
N GLY A 927 16.01 -26.27 -18.17
CA GLY A 927 17.36 -25.78 -17.81
C GLY A 927 17.69 -25.91 -16.31
N ASN A 928 18.83 -25.32 -15.91
CA ASN A 928 19.34 -25.39 -14.53
C ASN A 928 19.29 -24.00 -13.86
N PRO A 929 18.32 -23.72 -12.97
CA PRO A 929 18.18 -22.44 -12.30
C PRO A 929 19.27 -22.12 -11.26
N LEU A 930 20.09 -23.11 -10.85
CA LEU A 930 21.27 -22.88 -10.01
C LEU A 930 22.50 -22.42 -10.83
N ALA A 931 22.52 -22.69 -12.12
CA ALA A 931 23.56 -22.24 -13.04
C ALA A 931 23.18 -20.94 -13.77
N ASP A 932 21.94 -20.84 -14.24
CA ASP A 932 21.38 -19.63 -14.84
C ASP A 932 20.00 -19.34 -14.25
N ILE A 933 19.90 -18.27 -13.45
CA ILE A 933 18.66 -17.88 -12.78
C ILE A 933 17.50 -17.63 -13.77
N LYS A 934 17.78 -17.31 -15.04
CA LYS A 934 16.73 -17.12 -16.05
C LYS A 934 15.92 -18.39 -16.29
N ALA A 935 16.52 -19.57 -16.10
CA ALA A 935 15.85 -20.86 -16.25
C ALA A 935 14.67 -21.04 -15.27
N ALA A 936 14.66 -20.33 -14.13
CA ALA A 936 13.54 -20.37 -13.18
C ALA A 936 12.21 -19.91 -13.81
N ALA A 937 12.27 -19.08 -14.86
CA ALA A 937 11.08 -18.60 -15.59
C ALA A 937 10.62 -19.55 -16.71
N ASN A 938 11.43 -20.56 -17.10
CA ASN A 938 11.14 -21.46 -18.22
C ASN A 938 10.22 -22.61 -17.80
N VAL A 939 9.10 -22.26 -17.17
CA VAL A 939 8.14 -23.22 -16.60
C VAL A 939 7.36 -23.91 -17.71
N ARG A 940 7.32 -25.25 -17.67
CA ARG A 940 6.53 -26.09 -18.57
C ARG A 940 5.33 -26.71 -17.88
N GLN A 941 5.50 -27.03 -16.59
CA GLN A 941 4.45 -27.56 -15.72
C GLN A 941 4.58 -26.94 -14.33
N VAL A 942 3.46 -26.81 -13.64
CA VAL A 942 3.44 -26.41 -12.23
C VAL A 942 2.49 -27.29 -11.45
N MET A 943 2.84 -27.61 -10.20
CA MET A 943 2.03 -28.40 -9.31
C MET A 943 1.67 -27.60 -8.06
N VAL A 944 0.39 -27.62 -7.65
CA VAL A 944 -0.09 -27.00 -6.41
C VAL A 944 -0.84 -28.04 -5.60
N GLY A 945 -0.32 -28.38 -4.41
CA GLY A 945 -0.92 -29.42 -3.55
C GLY A 945 -1.15 -30.75 -4.26
N GLY A 946 -0.24 -31.15 -5.15
CA GLY A 946 -0.31 -32.39 -5.93
C GLY A 946 -1.11 -32.33 -7.23
N ARG A 947 -1.79 -31.22 -7.53
CA ARG A 947 -2.51 -31.03 -8.80
C ARG A 947 -1.55 -30.43 -9.84
N VAL A 948 -1.36 -31.12 -10.95
CA VAL A 948 -0.51 -30.67 -12.06
C VAL A 948 -1.30 -29.78 -13.00
N HIS A 949 -0.70 -28.69 -13.42
CA HIS A 949 -1.19 -27.76 -14.42
C HIS A 949 -0.16 -27.67 -15.55
N GLU A 950 -0.57 -28.00 -16.76
CA GLU A 950 0.19 -27.71 -17.97
C GLU A 950 0.05 -26.23 -18.32
N ILE A 951 1.12 -25.57 -18.74
CA ILE A 951 1.04 -24.14 -19.09
C ILE A 951 0.07 -23.93 -20.26
N ALA A 952 0.06 -24.83 -21.25
CA ALA A 952 -0.86 -24.73 -22.39
C ALA A 952 -2.34 -24.65 -21.97
N ASP A 953 -2.74 -25.41 -20.94
CA ASP A 953 -4.12 -25.40 -20.44
C ASP A 953 -4.48 -24.09 -19.72
N LEU A 954 -3.49 -23.44 -19.07
CA LEU A 954 -3.69 -22.13 -18.44
C LEU A 954 -3.88 -21.01 -19.47
N LEU A 955 -3.25 -21.13 -20.64
CA LEU A 955 -3.35 -20.16 -21.74
C LEU A 955 -4.63 -20.32 -22.56
N LYS A 956 -5.07 -21.56 -22.77
CA LYS A 956 -6.16 -21.94 -23.68
C LYS A 956 -7.42 -21.05 -23.59
N PRO A 957 -7.92 -20.66 -22.40
CA PRO A 957 -9.12 -19.81 -22.31
C PRO A 957 -8.96 -18.40 -22.93
N TYR A 958 -7.73 -17.92 -23.14
CA TYR A 958 -7.43 -16.54 -23.52
C TYR A 958 -6.67 -16.42 -24.85
N GLN A 959 -6.37 -17.52 -25.53
CA GLN A 959 -5.65 -17.51 -26.82
C GLN A 959 -6.48 -16.96 -27.98
N GLN A 960 -7.81 -17.12 -27.93
CA GLN A 960 -8.72 -16.65 -28.96
C GLN A 960 -9.49 -15.43 -28.44
N ALA A 961 -9.13 -14.24 -28.89
CA ALA A 961 -9.94 -13.05 -28.65
C ALA A 961 -11.26 -13.20 -29.44
N GLN A 962 -12.40 -13.17 -28.75
CA GLN A 962 -13.68 -13.11 -29.44
C GLN A 962 -13.81 -11.72 -30.08
N SER A 963 -13.96 -11.67 -31.41
CA SER A 963 -14.33 -10.44 -32.09
C SER A 963 -15.72 -10.01 -31.61
N MET A 964 -15.82 -8.78 -31.11
CA MET A 964 -17.09 -8.18 -30.69
C MET A 964 -17.31 -6.86 -31.41
N SER A 965 -18.52 -6.64 -31.88
CA SER A 965 -18.95 -5.31 -32.34
C SER A 965 -19.12 -4.39 -31.14
N THR A 966 -18.32 -3.34 -31.06
CA THR A 966 -18.39 -2.36 -29.95
C THR A 966 -19.55 -1.40 -30.13
N THR A 967 -20.08 -0.90 -29.02
CA THR A 967 -21.12 0.14 -28.98
C THR A 967 -20.56 1.51 -29.35
N ASP A 968 -21.35 2.28 -30.08
CA ASP A 968 -21.00 3.64 -30.50
C ASP A 968 -20.71 4.55 -29.31
N THR A 969 -19.66 5.37 -29.43
CA THR A 969 -19.29 6.35 -28.41
C THR A 969 -19.90 7.71 -28.75
N LEU A 970 -20.69 8.24 -27.83
CA LEU A 970 -21.32 9.56 -27.89
C LEU A 970 -20.36 10.65 -27.39
N GLU A 971 -20.65 11.90 -27.75
CA GLU A 971 -19.92 13.07 -27.23
C GLU A 971 -19.84 13.07 -25.69
N PRO A 972 -18.62 13.20 -25.11
CA PRO A 972 -18.43 13.27 -23.66
C PRO A 972 -19.14 14.46 -23.02
N LEU A 973 -19.53 14.34 -21.75
CA LEU A 973 -20.02 15.48 -20.97
C LEU A 973 -18.89 16.50 -20.69
N PRO A 974 -19.20 17.78 -20.45
CA PRO A 974 -18.21 18.79 -20.05
C PRO A 974 -17.39 18.37 -18.82
N SER A 975 -18.00 17.65 -17.87
CA SER A 975 -17.32 17.04 -16.72
C SER A 975 -16.17 16.11 -17.12
N ALA A 976 -16.27 15.41 -18.25
CA ALA A 976 -15.21 14.53 -18.74
C ALA A 976 -13.93 15.29 -19.15
N GLN A 977 -14.07 16.59 -19.41
CA GLN A 977 -12.95 17.48 -19.76
C GLN A 977 -12.32 18.13 -18.52
N HIS A 978 -12.98 18.13 -17.36
CA HIS A 978 -12.44 18.68 -16.12
C HIS A 978 -11.37 17.73 -15.55
N LYS A 979 -10.10 18.11 -15.69
CA LYS A 979 -8.93 17.32 -15.29
C LYS A 979 -8.12 18.06 -14.22
N PRO A 980 -8.57 18.12 -12.96
CA PRO A 980 -7.70 18.58 -11.89
C PRO A 980 -6.48 17.65 -11.83
N TRP A 981 -5.36 18.14 -11.28
CA TRP A 981 -4.08 17.45 -11.39
C TRP A 981 -4.06 16.03 -10.77
N TRP A 982 -4.98 15.73 -9.84
CA TRP A 982 -5.11 14.40 -9.22
C TRP A 982 -6.10 13.47 -9.94
N HIS A 983 -6.70 13.91 -11.05
CA HIS A 983 -7.53 13.09 -11.91
C HIS A 983 -6.65 12.45 -12.98
N GLU A 984 -6.20 11.25 -12.65
CA GLU A 984 -5.22 10.51 -13.42
C GLU A 984 -5.47 9.01 -13.29
N PRO A 985 -5.02 8.21 -14.28
CA PRO A 985 -5.10 6.76 -14.15
C PRO A 985 -4.18 6.27 -13.04
N GLU A 986 -4.43 5.05 -12.57
CA GLU A 986 -3.62 4.45 -11.50
C GLU A 986 -2.13 4.36 -11.82
N TRP A 987 -1.78 4.17 -13.09
CA TRP A 987 -0.41 4.03 -13.59
C TRP A 987 0.24 5.37 -13.96
N ALA A 988 -0.41 6.51 -13.73
CA ALA A 988 0.27 7.79 -13.85
C ALA A 988 1.45 7.82 -12.86
N GLU A 989 2.63 8.21 -13.37
CA GLU A 989 3.88 8.21 -12.61
C GLU A 989 3.84 9.29 -11.53
N HIS A 990 3.34 8.93 -10.35
CA HIS A 990 3.66 9.58 -9.09
C HIS A 990 4.25 8.54 -8.16
N VAL A 991 5.43 8.05 -8.54
CA VAL A 991 6.25 7.26 -7.62
C VAL A 991 6.76 8.22 -6.55
N CYS A 992 6.75 7.79 -5.30
CA CYS A 992 7.01 8.62 -4.13
C CYS A 992 8.43 9.19 -3.99
N CYS A 993 9.22 9.09 -5.06
CA CYS A 993 10.58 9.56 -5.18
C CYS A 993 10.74 10.66 -6.26
N ASP A 994 9.71 10.97 -7.04
CA ASP A 994 9.75 12.06 -8.04
C ASP A 994 9.64 13.46 -7.40
N HIS A 995 9.47 13.51 -6.08
CA HIS A 995 9.62 14.71 -5.26
C HIS A 995 10.74 14.53 -4.22
#